data_AF-A0A399T6Z0-F1
#
_entry.id   AF-A0A399T6Z0-F1
#
_cell.length_a   1.000
_cell.length_b   1.000
_cell.length_c   1.000
_cell.angle_alpha   90.00
_cell.angle_beta   90.00
_cell.angle_gamma   90.00
#
_symmetry.space_group_name_H-M   'P 1'
#
loop_
_entity.id
_entity.type
_entity.pdbx_description
1 polymer ?
#
loop_
_entity_poly.entity_id
_entity_poly.type
_entity_poly.pdbx_seq_one_letter_code
_entity_poly.pdbx_strand_id
1 'polypeptide(L)'
;MQCIYRSNWGYAFFGALFFLLFPFHSIAKNSLEEYVFLSTETNGNIKQDLLEGYRAFILSPGASGIHLFNEANKFMENNDSEILTFIATQDFAESFLKPGSDSISRFVAIPGEQTIENIPDCLAKNKRLFVFTPEATAFSYSLEELACSYRVPVGFPAETRAGFEGKPENDLVVFYLDAALKNLPDSLKQHPEKTPQLFNERTGKLPNFFVTRHKEIFDVYHQHFSKQKWYTANVIFDNLPIEGITWKELPQLESFGKIHTTQTELSPYKDGYHFSPDVFTFNSFTSESTKIFYARQKDLKDGMVLMLPFEQNVDNAVATNTEIPYSNIEYRKDSLRGWCAVFNGKDNYIDYDTDIELNDNFTVSAWIKPTDISGNRSIIGKGKALSVKFRDGNLLFTSPGIKDHVIDSAVVKINEWQQITFVISIGKTVRFFKNGELVGIDTAANIRSTEYSLLIGTNLWDESFHGMMDDLTIWDRALSDVEVERLYQQGIKRETEPASFSWLWLLPLAVLLAGFMVLLLRKRKHRISKPSYSTPKTIISLKEKRKNTGPSIQFFGGFKIINRDGEDLTSRFSTRRKQLFVLVLIATLRENGLSSKQLTNHLWAGYPAESAKNNRGTQVQRIREIIEQNSGINIEYNNRKWVITLDDDVYCDLADYFLLIEQFKQSIKTGIHSGLLNKILLIIEKGALLPHMDDVWLDDFKSKISDELLETLLPLYLDETFMQNHEAVLRLSQALLIFDPLNETILSYKIKALLKLGKNTQAHESLEHFEKYYQQCYAQPFGKTISELLEIS
;
A
#
# COMPACT_ATOMS: atom_id res chain seq x y z
N MET A 1 -1.33 -10.27 28.39
CA MET A 1 -1.85 -11.65 28.24
C MET A 1 -3.33 -11.67 28.64
N GLN A 2 -4.18 -12.32 27.83
CA GLN A 2 -5.65 -12.44 27.93
C GLN A 2 -6.49 -11.20 27.59
N CYS A 3 -6.70 -10.98 26.30
CA CYS A 3 -8.05 -10.69 25.79
C CYS A 3 -8.38 -11.74 24.73
N ILE A 4 -9.16 -12.71 25.16
CA ILE A 4 -9.67 -13.84 24.40
C ILE A 4 -10.78 -13.34 23.48
N TYR A 5 -10.70 -13.72 22.21
CA TYR A 5 -11.79 -13.91 21.26
C TYR A 5 -13.18 -14.00 21.95
N ARG A 6 -13.98 -12.93 21.86
CA ARG A 6 -15.44 -13.03 21.97
C ARG A 6 -16.06 -12.76 20.61
N SER A 7 -16.27 -13.87 19.92
CA SER A 7 -17.33 -14.16 18.94
C SER A 7 -17.79 -13.02 18.03
N ASN A 8 -17.30 -13.09 16.78
CA ASN A 8 -18.12 -13.10 15.56
C ASN A 8 -19.59 -13.38 15.87
N TRP A 9 -20.52 -12.48 15.54
CA TRP A 9 -21.95 -12.70 15.18
C TRP A 9 -22.74 -11.37 15.09
N GLY A 10 -22.13 -10.19 15.32
CA GLY A 10 -22.78 -8.87 15.11
C GLY A 10 -22.36 -8.10 13.85
N TYR A 11 -21.27 -8.47 13.18
CA TYR A 11 -20.66 -7.66 12.11
C TYR A 11 -21.23 -7.91 10.70
N ALA A 12 -21.93 -9.03 10.48
CA ALA A 12 -22.58 -9.32 9.19
C ALA A 12 -23.80 -8.42 8.93
N PHE A 13 -24.42 -7.89 9.99
CA PHE A 13 -25.58 -7.01 9.91
C PHE A 13 -25.21 -5.58 9.44
N PHE A 14 -24.01 -5.11 9.78
CA PHE A 14 -23.56 -3.75 9.49
C PHE A 14 -22.87 -3.58 8.13
N GLY A 15 -22.24 -4.63 7.59
CA GLY A 15 -21.75 -4.60 6.21
C GLY A 15 -22.87 -4.45 5.16
N ALA A 16 -24.08 -4.91 5.49
CA ALA A 16 -25.25 -4.74 4.66
C ALA A 16 -25.81 -3.30 4.69
N LEU A 17 -25.66 -2.61 5.84
CA LEU A 17 -25.99 -1.19 6.02
C LEU A 17 -25.26 -0.28 5.03
N PHE A 18 -24.06 -0.68 4.60
CA PHE A 18 -23.16 0.07 3.71
C PHE A 18 -23.66 0.18 2.27
N PHE A 19 -24.49 -0.75 1.80
CA PHE A 19 -25.16 -0.63 0.50
C PHE A 19 -26.51 0.10 0.61
N LEU A 20 -27.03 0.35 1.83
CA LEU A 20 -28.44 0.66 2.08
C LEU A 20 -28.90 2.13 1.97
N LEU A 21 -28.05 3.08 1.55
CA LEU A 21 -28.39 4.52 1.57
C LEU A 21 -28.08 5.32 0.29
N PHE A 22 -27.68 4.70 -0.83
CA PHE A 22 -27.54 5.42 -2.10
C PHE A 22 -28.80 5.34 -2.97
N PRO A 23 -29.41 6.46 -3.41
CA PRO A 23 -30.31 6.46 -4.55
C PRO A 23 -29.48 6.34 -5.83
N PHE A 24 -29.40 5.14 -6.41
CA PHE A 24 -28.93 4.99 -7.79
C PHE A 24 -29.99 5.49 -8.77
N HIS A 25 -30.06 6.82 -8.91
CA HIS A 25 -30.48 7.54 -10.12
C HIS A 25 -29.79 8.93 -10.17
N SER A 26 -28.46 8.95 -10.19
CA SER A 26 -27.68 9.95 -10.95
C SER A 26 -26.23 9.50 -11.02
N ILE A 27 -25.86 8.90 -12.14
CA ILE A 27 -24.49 9.03 -12.66
C ILE A 27 -24.26 10.55 -12.76
N ALA A 28 -23.22 11.07 -12.13
CA ALA A 28 -22.88 12.49 -12.03
C ALA A 28 -23.87 13.40 -11.25
N LYS A 29 -23.69 13.60 -9.93
CA LYS A 29 -23.91 14.90 -9.25
C LYS A 29 -23.42 14.87 -7.80
N ASN A 30 -22.39 15.67 -7.52
CA ASN A 30 -21.90 15.95 -6.16
C ASN A 30 -22.84 16.95 -5.47
N SER A 31 -24.00 16.51 -4.99
CA SER A 31 -24.91 17.34 -4.17
C SER A 31 -25.38 16.55 -2.94
N LEU A 32 -25.80 17.26 -1.89
CA LEU A 32 -26.30 16.67 -0.64
C LEU A 32 -27.62 15.89 -0.76
N GLU A 33 -28.04 15.57 -1.98
CA GLU A 33 -29.22 14.75 -2.28
C GLU A 33 -29.10 13.32 -1.70
N GLU A 34 -27.92 12.92 -1.24
CA GLU A 34 -27.64 11.64 -0.57
C GLU A 34 -27.93 11.64 0.94
N TYR A 35 -28.25 12.79 1.56
CA TYR A 35 -28.46 12.90 3.01
C TYR A 35 -29.93 12.91 3.37
N VAL A 36 -30.32 11.91 4.16
CA VAL A 36 -31.74 11.64 4.44
C VAL A 36 -32.21 12.52 5.59
N PHE A 37 -33.23 13.34 5.32
CA PHE A 37 -33.89 14.17 6.33
C PHE A 37 -34.70 13.29 7.28
N LEU A 38 -34.27 13.23 8.55
CA LEU A 38 -34.83 12.37 9.59
C LEU A 38 -35.74 13.20 10.52
N SER A 39 -37.05 12.91 10.49
CA SER A 39 -37.97 13.48 11.48
C SER A 39 -37.89 12.70 12.79
N THR A 40 -37.82 13.44 13.91
CA THR A 40 -37.80 12.84 15.25
C THR A 40 -39.11 12.16 15.62
N GLU A 41 -40.23 12.70 15.16
CA GLU A 41 -41.59 12.19 15.33
C GLU A 41 -42.40 12.80 14.18
N THR A 42 -43.18 12.02 13.43
CA THR A 42 -44.10 12.61 12.44
C THR A 42 -44.90 13.72 13.14
N ASN A 43 -45.10 14.88 12.50
CA ASN A 43 -45.85 16.00 13.09
C ASN A 43 -47.37 15.69 13.23
N GLY A 44 -47.73 14.44 13.44
CA GLY A 44 -49.07 13.88 13.34
C GLY A 44 -49.51 13.61 11.89
N ASN A 45 -48.74 14.02 10.87
CA ASN A 45 -49.16 13.92 9.47
C ASN A 45 -48.00 13.64 8.49
N ILE A 46 -47.66 12.35 8.30
CA ILE A 46 -46.64 11.90 7.35
C ILE A 46 -46.86 12.42 5.92
N LYS A 47 -48.11 12.64 5.49
CA LYS A 47 -48.38 13.15 4.15
C LYS A 47 -47.79 14.55 3.97
N GLN A 48 -47.95 15.39 4.98
CA GLN A 48 -47.38 16.72 5.00
C GLN A 48 -45.85 16.65 5.09
N ASP A 49 -45.31 15.79 5.96
CA ASP A 49 -43.87 15.60 6.08
C ASP A 49 -43.25 15.10 4.74
N LEU A 50 -43.89 14.18 4.02
CA LEU A 50 -43.42 13.71 2.72
C LEU A 50 -43.43 14.83 1.66
N LEU A 51 -44.47 15.67 1.64
CA LEU A 51 -44.56 16.86 0.78
C LEU A 51 -43.50 17.91 1.15
N GLU A 52 -43.15 18.00 2.42
CA GLU A 52 -42.07 18.84 2.93
C GLU A 52 -40.69 18.22 2.69
N GLY A 53 -40.58 16.99 2.16
CA GLY A 53 -39.30 16.40 1.76
C GLY A 53 -38.65 15.50 2.80
N TYR A 54 -39.33 15.20 3.91
CA TYR A 54 -38.87 14.18 4.86
C TYR A 54 -38.89 12.80 4.19
N ARG A 55 -37.83 12.01 4.42
CA ARG A 55 -37.65 10.67 3.82
C ARG A 55 -37.25 9.59 4.83
N ALA A 56 -36.84 9.98 6.03
CA ALA A 56 -36.68 9.07 7.15
C ALA A 56 -37.53 9.47 8.36
N PHE A 57 -38.06 8.48 9.06
CA PHE A 57 -38.99 8.68 10.18
C PHE A 57 -38.65 7.74 11.34
N ILE A 58 -38.55 8.32 12.54
CA ILE A 58 -38.55 7.55 13.79
C ILE A 58 -40.01 7.34 14.20
N LEU A 59 -40.41 6.10 14.42
CA LEU A 59 -41.78 5.70 14.69
C LEU A 59 -41.93 5.26 16.16
N SER A 60 -42.70 6.04 16.92
CA SER A 60 -43.01 5.76 18.32
C SER A 60 -44.14 4.71 18.47
N PRO A 61 -44.16 3.92 19.56
CA PRO A 61 -45.23 2.97 19.85
C PRO A 61 -46.57 3.70 19.97
N GLY A 62 -47.59 3.24 19.25
CA GLY A 62 -48.95 3.81 19.30
C GLY A 62 -49.35 4.68 18.12
N ALA A 63 -48.44 4.98 17.18
CA ALA A 63 -48.83 5.53 15.89
C ALA A 63 -49.71 4.51 15.13
N SER A 64 -50.84 4.96 14.54
CA SER A 64 -51.68 4.10 13.72
C SER A 64 -50.91 3.69 12.46
N GLY A 65 -50.22 2.54 12.54
CA GLY A 65 -49.35 2.03 11.48
C GLY A 65 -50.04 1.93 10.12
N ILE A 66 -51.37 1.74 10.10
CA ILE A 66 -52.19 1.65 8.89
C ILE A 66 -52.29 3.00 8.15
N HIS A 67 -52.44 4.12 8.86
CA HIS A 67 -52.50 5.44 8.21
C HIS A 67 -51.14 5.82 7.63
N LEU A 68 -50.07 5.59 8.41
CA LEU A 68 -48.69 5.79 7.99
C LEU A 68 -48.36 4.96 6.73
N PHE A 69 -48.78 3.69 6.75
CA PHE A 69 -48.66 2.74 5.66
C PHE A 69 -49.35 3.22 4.38
N ASN A 70 -50.61 3.68 4.48
CA ASN A 70 -51.37 4.08 3.30
C ASN A 70 -50.78 5.31 2.61
N GLU A 71 -50.33 6.29 3.39
CA GLU A 71 -49.73 7.51 2.84
C GLU A 71 -48.33 7.25 2.26
N ALA A 72 -47.51 6.41 2.92
CA ALA A 72 -46.25 5.96 2.35
C ALA A 72 -46.45 5.16 1.06
N ASN A 73 -47.43 4.25 1.00
CA ASN A 73 -47.73 3.48 -0.22
C ASN A 73 -48.10 4.40 -1.39
N LYS A 74 -49.05 5.31 -1.18
CA LYS A 74 -49.50 6.26 -2.19
C LYS A 74 -48.35 7.14 -2.66
N PHE A 75 -47.47 7.55 -1.75
CA PHE A 75 -46.31 8.33 -2.10
C PHE A 75 -45.37 7.52 -3.01
N MET A 76 -45.04 6.28 -2.64
CA MET A 76 -44.13 5.42 -3.40
C MET A 76 -44.70 4.98 -4.76
N GLU A 77 -46.03 4.84 -4.87
CA GLU A 77 -46.75 4.59 -6.11
C GLU A 77 -46.68 5.74 -7.12
N ASN A 78 -46.62 6.98 -6.62
CA ASN A 78 -46.56 8.16 -7.45
C ASN A 78 -45.13 8.67 -7.68
N ASN A 79 -44.13 8.08 -7.00
CA ASN A 79 -42.75 8.52 -7.05
C ASN A 79 -41.82 7.31 -7.16
N ASP A 80 -41.52 6.89 -8.40
CA ASP A 80 -40.81 5.64 -8.69
C ASP A 80 -39.31 5.63 -8.31
N SER A 81 -38.72 6.80 -8.11
CA SER A 81 -37.31 6.96 -7.72
C SER A 81 -37.08 7.22 -6.23
N GLU A 82 -38.15 7.43 -5.46
CA GLU A 82 -38.04 7.79 -4.05
C GLU A 82 -37.77 6.57 -3.18
N ILE A 83 -37.02 6.78 -2.11
CA ILE A 83 -36.67 5.79 -1.09
C ILE A 83 -37.13 6.32 0.26
N LEU A 84 -37.76 5.46 1.06
CA LEU A 84 -38.21 5.78 2.41
C LEU A 84 -37.52 4.88 3.44
N THR A 85 -37.24 5.46 4.61
CA THR A 85 -36.63 4.75 5.73
C THR A 85 -37.46 4.94 7.00
N PHE A 86 -37.87 3.84 7.63
CA PHE A 86 -38.54 3.84 8.93
C PHE A 86 -37.63 3.20 9.97
N ILE A 87 -37.52 3.86 11.13
CA ILE A 87 -36.85 3.33 12.32
C ILE A 87 -37.95 3.11 13.36
N ALA A 88 -38.24 1.87 13.70
CA ALA A 88 -39.41 1.51 14.52
C ALA A 88 -39.08 0.40 15.51
N THR A 89 -39.93 0.20 16.52
CA THR A 89 -39.81 -0.97 17.39
C THR A 89 -40.10 -2.26 16.65
N GLN A 90 -39.55 -3.37 17.17
CA GLN A 90 -39.85 -4.70 16.68
C GLN A 90 -41.37 -4.98 16.67
N ASP A 91 -42.08 -4.65 17.74
CA ASP A 91 -43.55 -4.78 17.81
C ASP A 91 -44.27 -3.99 16.71
N PHE A 92 -43.79 -2.78 16.41
CA PHE A 92 -44.36 -1.95 15.34
C PHE A 92 -44.07 -2.57 13.97
N ALA A 93 -42.84 -3.03 13.73
CA ALA A 93 -42.49 -3.69 12.47
C ALA A 93 -43.24 -5.02 12.28
N GLU A 94 -43.39 -5.83 13.32
CA GLU A 94 -44.20 -7.06 13.25
C GLU A 94 -45.68 -6.75 12.95
N SER A 95 -46.22 -5.69 13.54
CA SER A 95 -47.56 -5.17 13.20
C SER A 95 -47.63 -4.65 11.75
N PHE A 96 -46.58 -3.98 11.28
CA PHE A 96 -46.43 -3.41 9.93
C PHE A 96 -46.28 -4.50 8.85
N LEU A 97 -45.68 -5.64 9.18
CA LEU A 97 -45.32 -6.73 8.27
C LEU A 97 -46.32 -7.91 8.28
N LYS A 98 -47.43 -7.83 9.02
CA LYS A 98 -48.41 -8.92 9.09
C LYS A 98 -49.01 -9.24 7.69
N PRO A 99 -49.22 -10.53 7.35
CA PRO A 99 -49.73 -10.95 6.05
C PRO A 99 -51.18 -10.48 5.85
N GLY A 100 -51.42 -9.71 4.79
CA GLY A 100 -52.73 -9.13 4.47
C GLY A 100 -52.69 -7.75 3.79
N SER A 101 -51.49 -7.18 3.61
CA SER A 101 -51.25 -5.88 2.96
C SER A 101 -50.44 -6.04 1.65
N ASP A 102 -50.99 -6.79 0.70
CA ASP A 102 -50.33 -7.16 -0.57
C ASP A 102 -49.81 -5.98 -1.41
N SER A 103 -50.26 -4.75 -1.15
CA SER A 103 -49.89 -3.55 -1.94
C SER A 103 -48.51 -2.95 -1.61
N ILE A 104 -48.02 -3.06 -0.37
CA ILE A 104 -46.72 -2.50 0.06
C ILE A 104 -45.62 -3.54 0.15
N SER A 105 -45.96 -4.83 0.32
CA SER A 105 -44.96 -5.91 0.39
C SER A 105 -44.01 -5.91 -0.81
N ARG A 106 -44.46 -5.41 -1.98
CA ARG A 106 -43.62 -5.16 -3.16
C ARG A 106 -42.50 -4.14 -2.93
N PHE A 107 -42.75 -3.11 -2.11
CA PHE A 107 -41.80 -2.04 -1.80
C PHE A 107 -40.96 -2.32 -0.55
N VAL A 108 -41.41 -3.15 0.39
CA VAL A 108 -40.68 -3.35 1.65
C VAL A 108 -39.49 -4.28 1.48
N ALA A 109 -38.30 -3.78 1.79
CA ALA A 109 -37.15 -4.59 2.14
C ALA A 109 -37.17 -4.86 3.65
N ILE A 110 -37.42 -6.13 4.02
CA ILE A 110 -37.37 -6.58 5.41
C ILE A 110 -35.99 -7.20 5.63
N PRO A 111 -35.22 -6.77 6.63
CA PRO A 111 -34.02 -7.47 7.04
C PRO A 111 -34.38 -8.90 7.48
N GLY A 112 -33.90 -9.90 6.74
CA GLY A 112 -33.95 -11.30 7.20
C GLY A 112 -32.89 -11.53 8.28
N GLU A 113 -33.07 -12.58 9.09
CA GLU A 113 -32.22 -12.93 10.26
C GLU A 113 -30.72 -13.11 9.95
N GLN A 114 -30.27 -13.13 8.69
CA GLN A 114 -28.85 -13.39 8.37
C GLN A 114 -28.20 -12.49 7.30
N THR A 115 -28.93 -11.85 6.37
CA THR A 115 -28.38 -10.85 5.42
C THR A 115 -29.51 -10.07 4.76
N ILE A 116 -29.37 -8.74 4.65
CA ILE A 116 -30.17 -7.92 3.72
C ILE A 116 -29.58 -8.14 2.30
N GLU A 117 -30.43 -8.37 1.29
CA GLU A 117 -30.00 -8.35 -0.11
C GLU A 117 -29.33 -7.00 -0.44
N ASN A 118 -28.32 -6.96 -1.33
CA ASN A 118 -27.71 -5.67 -1.67
C ASN A 118 -28.78 -4.70 -2.23
N ILE A 119 -28.58 -3.39 -2.06
CA ILE A 119 -29.58 -2.42 -2.53
C ILE A 119 -29.85 -2.46 -4.02
N PRO A 120 -28.84 -2.58 -4.90
CA PRO A 120 -29.12 -2.73 -6.33
C PRO A 120 -30.11 -3.87 -6.62
N ASP A 121 -29.99 -4.98 -5.91
CA ASP A 121 -30.88 -6.12 -6.00
C ASP A 121 -32.26 -5.82 -5.37
N CYS A 122 -32.29 -5.11 -4.23
CA CYS A 122 -33.53 -4.62 -3.62
C CYS A 122 -34.29 -3.68 -4.58
N LEU A 123 -33.63 -2.64 -5.08
CA LEU A 123 -34.18 -1.65 -6.01
C LEU A 123 -34.57 -2.29 -7.34
N ALA A 124 -33.77 -3.24 -7.86
CA ALA A 124 -34.13 -4.03 -9.05
C ALA A 124 -35.40 -4.87 -8.83
N LYS A 125 -35.67 -5.26 -7.58
CA LYS A 125 -36.90 -5.91 -7.13
C LYS A 125 -37.98 -4.92 -6.67
N ASN A 126 -37.79 -3.62 -6.92
CA ASN A 126 -38.67 -2.51 -6.53
C ASN A 126 -38.85 -2.36 -5.01
N LYS A 127 -37.88 -2.83 -4.22
CA LYS A 127 -37.86 -2.74 -2.76
C LYS A 127 -37.24 -1.39 -2.37
N ARG A 128 -38.09 -0.41 -2.10
CA ARG A 128 -37.74 1.01 -1.91
C ARG A 128 -38.19 1.60 -0.56
N LEU A 129 -38.78 0.78 0.32
CA LEU A 129 -39.10 1.13 1.70
C LEU A 129 -38.29 0.23 2.64
N PHE A 130 -37.38 0.84 3.40
CA PHE A 130 -36.53 0.15 4.36
C PHE A 130 -37.08 0.35 5.77
N VAL A 131 -37.26 -0.75 6.50
CA VAL A 131 -37.76 -0.72 7.88
C VAL A 131 -36.69 -1.32 8.78
N PHE A 132 -36.20 -0.51 9.72
CA PHE A 132 -35.18 -0.89 10.69
C PHE A 132 -35.80 -1.09 12.07
N THR A 133 -35.49 -2.25 12.66
CA THR A 133 -35.89 -2.62 14.01
C THR A 133 -34.65 -2.84 14.86
N PRO A 134 -34.38 -2.03 15.89
CA PRO A 134 -33.38 -2.40 16.88
C PRO A 134 -33.86 -3.65 17.64
N GLU A 135 -33.04 -4.69 17.70
CA GLU A 135 -33.30 -5.88 18.53
C GLU A 135 -33.12 -5.53 20.02
N ALA A 136 -34.11 -4.89 20.65
CA ALA A 136 -34.26 -4.87 22.11
C ALA A 136 -35.68 -4.42 22.53
N THR A 137 -36.37 -5.29 23.25
CA THR A 137 -37.77 -5.17 23.72
C THR A 137 -37.98 -4.16 24.88
N ALA A 138 -37.22 -3.08 24.97
CA ALA A 138 -37.46 -2.05 25.97
C ALA A 138 -37.01 -0.68 25.45
N PHE A 139 -37.90 0.31 25.55
CA PHE A 139 -37.68 1.71 25.19
C PHE A 139 -36.70 2.40 26.16
N SER A 140 -35.50 1.86 26.32
CA SER A 140 -34.38 2.48 27.03
C SER A 140 -33.11 2.56 26.20
N TYR A 141 -33.17 2.16 24.93
CA TYR A 141 -32.04 2.21 24.02
C TYR A 141 -32.44 3.01 22.77
N SER A 142 -32.12 4.29 22.87
CA SER A 142 -32.29 5.38 21.90
C SER A 142 -31.57 5.08 20.58
N LEU A 143 -31.92 5.81 19.51
CA LEU A 143 -31.17 5.86 18.24
C LEU A 143 -29.66 6.03 18.46
N GLU A 144 -29.33 6.62 19.62
CA GLU A 144 -28.07 6.49 20.33
C GLU A 144 -27.47 5.08 20.16
N GLU A 145 -27.93 3.94 20.68
CA GLU A 145 -27.19 2.65 20.56
C GLU A 145 -26.98 2.10 19.14
N LEU A 146 -27.88 2.40 18.18
CA LEU A 146 -27.65 2.10 16.76
C LEU A 146 -26.53 2.97 16.16
N ALA A 147 -26.31 4.16 16.75
CA ALA A 147 -25.26 5.10 16.43
C ALA A 147 -24.11 5.16 17.50
N CYS A 148 -24.18 4.49 18.65
CA CYS A 148 -23.44 4.92 19.85
C CYS A 148 -22.34 3.98 20.26
N SER A 149 -21.15 4.56 20.27
CA SER A 149 -20.72 5.36 21.41
C SER A 149 -19.48 6.15 20.99
N TYR A 150 -19.67 7.32 20.37
CA TYR A 150 -18.60 8.32 20.32
C TYR A 150 -18.44 8.80 21.75
N ARG A 151 -17.23 8.63 22.27
CA ARG A 151 -16.54 9.79 22.79
C ARG A 151 -15.67 10.26 21.64
N VAL A 152 -16.05 11.37 20.99
CA VAL A 152 -15.10 12.16 20.20
C VAL A 152 -13.84 12.25 21.07
N PRO A 153 -12.64 11.87 20.59
CA PRO A 153 -11.46 11.79 21.44
C PRO A 153 -11.30 13.06 22.29
N VAL A 154 -10.88 12.91 23.55
CA VAL A 154 -10.88 13.98 24.56
C VAL A 154 -9.97 15.18 24.19
N GLY A 155 -9.23 15.08 23.08
CA GLY A 155 -8.43 16.17 22.51
C GLY A 155 -9.17 17.18 21.62
N PHE A 156 -10.45 16.98 21.30
CA PHE A 156 -11.21 17.91 20.44
C PHE A 156 -11.97 18.98 21.25
N PRO A 157 -11.99 20.25 20.81
CA PRO A 157 -12.76 21.30 21.48
C PRO A 157 -14.24 20.90 21.65
N ALA A 158 -14.83 21.18 22.81
CA ALA A 158 -16.22 20.81 23.11
C ALA A 158 -17.20 21.37 22.06
N GLU A 159 -16.89 22.56 21.54
CA GLU A 159 -17.68 23.21 20.49
C GLU A 159 -17.80 22.45 19.18
N THR A 160 -16.79 21.68 18.77
CA THR A 160 -16.77 20.98 17.48
C THR A 160 -17.63 19.72 17.50
N ARG A 161 -18.21 19.39 18.66
CA ARG A 161 -18.92 18.14 18.97
C ARG A 161 -20.42 18.33 19.20
N ALA A 162 -20.89 19.58 19.26
CA ALA A 162 -22.26 19.89 19.65
C ALA A 162 -23.28 19.33 18.62
N GLY A 163 -24.16 18.45 19.09
CA GLY A 163 -25.24 17.85 18.29
C GLY A 163 -24.85 16.67 17.41
N PHE A 164 -23.58 16.22 17.41
CA PHE A 164 -23.15 15.02 16.68
C PHE A 164 -23.18 13.76 17.56
N GLU A 165 -23.73 12.68 17.03
CA GLU A 165 -23.73 11.34 17.62
C GLU A 165 -23.28 10.29 16.58
N GLY A 166 -22.49 9.28 16.97
CA GLY A 166 -21.88 8.29 16.06
C GLY A 166 -20.74 7.50 16.70
N LYS A 167 -20.04 6.56 16.03
CA LYS A 167 -18.72 6.06 16.48
C LYS A 167 -17.63 6.46 15.48
N PRO A 168 -16.36 6.58 15.92
CA PRO A 168 -15.27 6.88 15.00
C PRO A 168 -15.12 5.77 13.95
N GLU A 169 -15.28 4.51 14.36
CA GLU A 169 -15.23 3.33 13.49
C GLU A 169 -16.48 3.08 12.63
N ASN A 170 -17.62 3.74 12.92
CA ASN A 170 -18.89 3.48 12.22
C ASN A 170 -19.15 4.52 11.13
N ASP A 171 -19.66 4.11 9.97
CA ASP A 171 -20.00 5.05 8.87
C ASP A 171 -21.22 5.95 9.16
N LEU A 172 -21.97 5.70 10.24
CA LEU A 172 -23.15 6.47 10.61
C LEU A 172 -22.83 7.61 11.57
N VAL A 173 -23.23 8.81 11.16
CA VAL A 173 -23.18 10.03 11.94
C VAL A 173 -24.57 10.70 11.89
N VAL A 174 -25.14 10.94 13.07
CA VAL A 174 -26.42 11.63 13.25
C VAL A 174 -26.14 13.04 13.76
N PHE A 175 -26.78 14.04 13.16
CA PHE A 175 -26.65 15.43 13.56
C PHE A 175 -27.99 16.00 14.01
N TYR A 176 -28.12 16.20 15.32
CA TYR A 176 -29.26 16.82 16.00
C TYR A 176 -29.18 18.34 15.89
N LEU A 177 -29.73 18.88 14.79
CA LEU A 177 -29.70 20.31 14.46
C LEU A 177 -30.25 21.19 15.57
N ASP A 178 -31.43 20.83 16.09
CA ASP A 178 -32.14 21.63 17.09
C ASP A 178 -31.38 21.69 18.42
N ALA A 179 -30.61 20.64 18.74
CA ALA A 179 -29.77 20.56 19.92
C ALA A 179 -28.43 21.29 19.72
N ALA A 180 -27.82 21.15 18.53
CA ALA A 180 -26.59 21.83 18.16
C ALA A 180 -26.75 23.35 18.30
N LEU A 181 -27.81 23.92 17.71
CA LEU A 181 -28.07 25.37 17.70
C LEU A 181 -28.15 26.00 19.10
N LYS A 182 -28.64 25.25 20.11
CA LYS A 182 -28.74 25.73 21.50
C LYS A 182 -27.38 25.89 22.18
N ASN A 183 -26.40 25.08 21.76
CA ASN A 183 -25.10 24.96 22.41
C ASN A 183 -23.94 25.44 21.52
N LEU A 184 -24.23 26.15 20.43
CA LEU A 184 -23.19 26.72 19.57
C LEU A 184 -22.38 27.81 20.29
N PRO A 185 -21.05 27.84 20.13
CA PRO A 185 -20.24 28.98 20.55
C PRO A 185 -20.62 30.25 19.81
N ASP A 186 -20.31 31.40 20.40
CA ASP A 186 -20.61 32.70 19.82
C ASP A 186 -19.99 32.90 18.42
N SER A 187 -18.85 32.29 18.14
CA SER A 187 -18.19 32.32 16.83
C SER A 187 -18.99 31.59 15.73
N LEU A 188 -19.81 30.60 16.08
CA LEU A 188 -20.60 29.81 15.13
C LEU A 188 -22.07 30.22 15.08
N LYS A 189 -22.57 31.01 16.05
CA LYS A 189 -23.96 31.51 16.02
C LYS A 189 -24.29 32.35 14.78
N GLN A 190 -23.29 33.00 14.18
CA GLN A 190 -23.46 33.79 12.95
C GLN A 190 -23.41 32.93 11.68
N HIS A 191 -22.86 31.71 11.78
CA HIS A 191 -22.66 30.77 10.67
C HIS A 191 -22.92 29.32 11.09
N PRO A 192 -24.13 29.00 11.61
CA PRO A 192 -24.44 27.66 12.11
C PRO A 192 -24.29 26.58 11.03
N GLU A 193 -24.46 26.94 9.75
CA GLU A 193 -24.30 26.07 8.58
C GLU A 193 -22.90 25.44 8.45
N LYS A 194 -21.87 26.06 9.06
CA LYS A 194 -20.48 25.56 9.03
C LYS A 194 -20.20 24.44 10.03
N THR A 195 -21.12 24.16 10.96
CA THR A 195 -20.89 23.19 12.04
C THR A 195 -20.51 21.78 11.53
N PRO A 196 -21.22 21.19 10.53
CA PRO A 196 -20.82 19.89 10.00
C PRO A 196 -19.56 19.92 9.15
N GLN A 197 -19.21 21.08 8.58
CA GLN A 197 -17.95 21.23 7.87
C GLN A 197 -16.76 21.18 8.84
N LEU A 198 -16.87 21.82 10.00
CA LEU A 198 -15.85 21.74 11.05
C LEU A 198 -15.71 20.32 11.62
N PHE A 199 -16.83 19.60 11.76
CA PHE A 199 -16.80 18.18 12.13
C PHE A 199 -16.07 17.34 11.06
N ASN A 200 -16.36 17.60 9.78
CA ASN A 200 -15.69 16.96 8.66
C ASN A 200 -14.18 17.23 8.62
N GLU A 201 -13.76 18.48 8.81
CA GLU A 201 -12.34 18.89 8.79
C GLU A 201 -11.51 18.22 9.91
N ARG A 202 -12.16 17.60 10.90
CA ARG A 202 -11.49 16.85 11.98
C ARG A 202 -11.60 15.33 11.84
N THR A 203 -12.68 14.83 11.25
CA THR A 203 -13.01 13.39 11.25
C THR A 203 -13.04 12.75 9.87
N GLY A 204 -13.07 13.57 8.82
CA GLY A 204 -13.33 13.13 7.46
C GLY A 204 -14.78 12.70 7.22
N LYS A 205 -15.71 12.96 8.13
CA LYS A 205 -17.09 12.49 8.02
C LYS A 205 -18.09 13.62 7.83
N LEU A 206 -19.20 13.30 7.20
CA LEU A 206 -20.37 14.15 7.11
C LEU A 206 -21.55 13.44 7.79
N PRO A 207 -22.48 14.17 8.41
CA PRO A 207 -23.64 13.56 9.03
C PRO A 207 -24.58 12.95 7.99
N ASN A 208 -24.85 11.65 8.11
CA ASN A 208 -25.78 10.90 7.25
C ASN A 208 -27.24 11.30 7.48
N PHE A 209 -27.59 11.65 8.72
CA PHE A 209 -28.93 12.04 9.12
C PHE A 209 -28.94 13.41 9.77
N PHE A 210 -29.82 14.28 9.27
CA PHE A 210 -30.12 15.56 9.88
C PHE A 210 -31.44 15.44 10.63
N VAL A 211 -31.38 15.71 11.93
CA VAL A 211 -32.51 15.56 12.83
C VAL A 211 -32.98 16.95 13.27
N THR A 212 -34.13 17.38 12.74
CA THR A 212 -34.77 18.64 13.10
C THR A 212 -36.28 18.60 12.85
N ARG A 213 -37.00 19.47 13.57
CA ARG A 213 -38.43 19.72 13.36
C ARG A 213 -38.71 20.89 12.41
N HIS A 214 -37.66 21.57 11.92
CA HIS A 214 -37.76 22.79 11.13
C HIS A 214 -37.01 22.63 9.81
N LYS A 215 -37.75 22.31 8.74
CA LYS A 215 -37.19 22.15 7.38
C LYS A 215 -36.38 23.37 6.93
N GLU A 216 -36.87 24.57 7.22
CA GLU A 216 -36.23 25.83 6.85
C GLU A 216 -34.78 25.91 7.33
N ILE A 217 -34.48 25.32 8.50
CA ILE A 217 -33.12 25.26 9.04
C ILE A 217 -32.28 24.32 8.19
N PHE A 218 -32.79 23.13 7.87
CA PHE A 218 -32.10 22.17 7.00
C PHE A 218 -31.80 22.73 5.61
N ASP A 219 -32.72 23.49 5.02
CA ASP A 219 -32.54 24.11 3.70
C ASP A 219 -31.28 25.01 3.65
N VAL A 220 -30.94 25.69 4.76
CA VAL A 220 -29.70 26.49 4.87
C VAL A 220 -28.46 25.62 4.79
N TYR A 221 -28.43 24.49 5.51
CA TYR A 221 -27.33 23.53 5.44
C TYR A 221 -27.26 22.90 4.05
N HIS A 222 -28.38 22.39 3.54
CA HIS A 222 -28.44 21.81 2.20
C HIS A 222 -27.92 22.79 1.13
N GLN A 223 -28.33 24.06 1.18
CA GLN A 223 -27.84 25.07 0.25
C GLN A 223 -26.34 25.36 0.40
N HIS A 224 -25.81 25.40 1.63
CA HIS A 224 -24.38 25.62 1.88
C HIS A 224 -23.54 24.48 1.30
N PHE A 225 -23.89 23.24 1.62
CA PHE A 225 -23.08 22.11 1.20
C PHE A 225 -23.28 21.73 -0.28
N SER A 226 -24.47 21.91 -0.86
CA SER A 226 -24.72 21.65 -2.29
C SER A 226 -23.97 22.63 -3.22
N LYS A 227 -23.44 23.73 -2.69
CA LYS A 227 -22.51 24.62 -3.41
C LYS A 227 -21.07 24.10 -3.43
N GLN A 228 -20.75 23.14 -2.55
CA GLN A 228 -19.41 22.59 -2.42
C GLN A 228 -19.31 21.28 -3.19
N LYS A 229 -18.16 21.06 -3.82
CA LYS A 229 -17.88 19.80 -4.49
C LYS A 229 -17.19 18.86 -3.50
N TRP A 230 -17.87 17.77 -3.16
CA TRP A 230 -17.36 16.75 -2.25
C TRP A 230 -16.72 15.59 -3.00
N TYR A 231 -15.69 15.02 -2.41
CA TYR A 231 -14.94 13.88 -2.91
C TYR A 231 -14.86 12.81 -1.82
N THR A 232 -14.75 11.53 -2.23
CA THR A 232 -14.68 10.42 -1.30
C THR A 232 -13.42 9.59 -1.56
N ALA A 233 -12.71 9.23 -0.50
CA ALA A 233 -11.63 8.26 -0.54
C ALA A 233 -11.73 7.25 0.60
N ASN A 234 -11.09 6.09 0.47
CA ASN A 234 -10.99 5.07 1.49
C ASN A 234 -9.57 4.48 1.52
N VAL A 235 -9.08 4.13 2.70
CA VAL A 235 -7.79 3.46 2.89
C VAL A 235 -8.04 2.04 3.38
N ILE A 236 -7.54 1.07 2.63
CA ILE A 236 -7.79 -0.36 2.84
C ILE A 236 -6.49 -1.09 3.15
N PHE A 237 -6.49 -1.89 4.22
CA PHE A 237 -5.45 -2.85 4.58
C PHE A 237 -6.10 -4.24 4.72
N ASP A 238 -5.58 -5.26 4.04
CA ASP A 238 -6.14 -6.63 4.06
C ASP A 238 -7.65 -6.70 3.81
N ASN A 239 -8.14 -5.92 2.84
CA ASN A 239 -9.57 -5.75 2.47
C ASN A 239 -10.47 -5.12 3.54
N LEU A 240 -9.90 -4.54 4.59
CA LEU A 240 -10.64 -3.82 5.64
C LEU A 240 -10.19 -2.35 5.70
N PRO A 241 -11.09 -1.40 6.00
CA PRO A 241 -10.71 -0.04 6.32
C PRO A 241 -9.76 -0.01 7.52
N ILE A 242 -8.75 0.84 7.48
CA ILE A 242 -7.78 1.01 8.55
C ILE A 242 -7.99 2.34 9.27
N GLU A 243 -7.98 2.31 10.60
CA GLU A 243 -8.15 3.51 11.44
C GLU A 243 -6.88 4.37 11.56
N GLY A 244 -7.01 5.57 12.14
CA GLY A 244 -5.86 6.42 12.48
C GLY A 244 -5.06 6.90 11.27
N ILE A 245 -5.74 7.16 10.15
CA ILE A 245 -5.12 7.73 8.96
C ILE A 245 -5.16 9.25 9.06
N THR A 246 -3.99 9.88 9.01
CA THR A 246 -3.86 11.32 8.83
C THR A 246 -3.64 11.66 7.36
N TRP A 247 -3.81 12.92 6.99
CA TRP A 247 -3.73 13.37 5.60
C TRP A 247 -2.82 14.59 5.52
N LYS A 248 -1.87 14.61 4.57
CA LYS A 248 -0.88 15.70 4.47
C LYS A 248 -1.56 17.07 4.26
N GLU A 249 -2.60 17.09 3.45
CA GLU A 249 -3.36 18.29 3.09
C GLU A 249 -4.34 18.71 4.21
N LEU A 250 -4.66 17.79 5.13
CA LEU A 250 -5.56 17.99 6.26
C LEU A 250 -4.89 17.46 7.55
N PRO A 251 -3.80 18.11 8.03
CA PRO A 251 -2.95 17.57 9.10
C PRO A 251 -3.64 17.52 10.47
N GLN A 252 -4.81 18.13 10.59
CA GLN A 252 -5.65 18.16 11.79
C GLN A 252 -6.75 17.08 11.79
N LEU A 253 -6.84 16.32 10.70
CA LEU A 253 -7.85 15.32 10.43
C LEU A 253 -7.27 13.93 10.65
N GLU A 254 -7.97 13.12 11.45
CA GLU A 254 -7.72 11.70 11.59
C GLU A 254 -8.97 10.93 11.19
N SER A 255 -8.81 10.01 10.24
CA SER A 255 -9.91 9.26 9.62
C SER A 255 -9.84 7.76 9.89
N PHE A 256 -10.98 7.10 9.73
CA PHE A 256 -11.15 5.66 9.92
C PHE A 256 -11.11 4.91 8.57
N GLY A 257 -10.13 5.26 7.75
CA GLY A 257 -9.96 4.77 6.40
C GLY A 257 -10.77 5.60 5.41
N LYS A 258 -12.09 5.73 5.61
CA LYS A 258 -12.97 6.50 4.73
C LYS A 258 -12.98 7.99 5.09
N ILE A 259 -12.94 8.83 4.06
CA ILE A 259 -13.00 10.29 4.15
C ILE A 259 -13.92 10.88 3.07
N HIS A 260 -14.69 11.88 3.47
CA HIS A 260 -15.34 12.88 2.61
C HIS A 260 -14.56 14.19 2.73
N THR A 261 -14.20 14.80 1.61
CA THR A 261 -13.39 16.02 1.60
C THR A 261 -13.77 16.95 0.45
N THR A 262 -13.44 18.23 0.59
CA THR A 262 -13.47 19.20 -0.52
C THR A 262 -12.09 19.39 -1.17
N GLN A 263 -11.05 18.76 -0.60
CA GLN A 263 -9.69 18.81 -1.15
C GLN A 263 -9.62 18.06 -2.47
N THR A 264 -8.97 18.68 -3.46
CA THR A 264 -8.73 18.07 -4.77
C THR A 264 -7.50 17.17 -4.79
N GLU A 265 -6.70 17.16 -3.74
CA GLU A 265 -5.54 16.30 -3.57
C GLU A 265 -5.59 15.67 -2.17
N LEU A 266 -5.24 14.39 -2.08
CA LEU A 266 -5.18 13.65 -0.83
C LEU A 266 -3.97 12.73 -0.80
N SER A 267 -3.23 12.79 0.30
CA SER A 267 -2.09 11.93 0.58
C SER A 267 -2.23 11.33 1.99
N PRO A 268 -2.59 10.04 2.13
CA PRO A 268 -2.71 9.41 3.43
C PRO A 268 -1.34 9.20 4.07
N TYR A 269 -1.32 9.27 5.39
CA TYR A 269 -0.14 9.00 6.21
C TYR A 269 -0.55 8.19 7.45
N LYS A 270 0.29 7.21 7.78
CA LYS A 270 0.25 6.47 9.05
C LYS A 270 1.62 5.87 9.31
N ASP A 271 2.11 6.01 10.53
CA ASP A 271 3.37 5.41 10.96
C ASP A 271 3.36 3.90 10.67
N GLY A 272 4.43 3.40 10.05
CA GLY A 272 4.56 1.98 9.71
C GLY A 272 3.79 1.48 8.47
N TYR A 273 3.17 2.37 7.68
CA TYR A 273 2.47 1.97 6.44
C TYR A 273 2.98 2.70 5.19
N HIS A 274 3.06 1.98 4.08
CA HIS A 274 3.12 2.51 2.71
C HIS A 274 1.72 2.53 2.11
N PHE A 275 1.42 3.52 1.27
CA PHE A 275 0.14 3.63 0.57
C PHE A 275 0.35 3.57 -0.94
N SER A 276 -0.55 2.90 -1.65
CA SER A 276 -0.54 2.79 -3.11
C SER A 276 -1.94 3.11 -3.68
N PRO A 277 -2.06 4.14 -4.53
CA PRO A 277 -1.04 5.18 -4.74
C PRO A 277 -0.75 5.93 -3.43
N ASP A 278 0.30 6.72 -3.38
CA ASP A 278 0.68 7.54 -2.22
C ASP A 278 -0.01 8.92 -2.22
N VAL A 279 -0.51 9.34 -3.38
CA VAL A 279 -1.34 10.54 -3.56
C VAL A 279 -2.45 10.27 -4.59
N PHE A 280 -3.63 10.86 -4.38
CA PHE A 280 -4.67 10.97 -5.40
C PHE A 280 -5.04 12.42 -5.65
N THR A 281 -5.25 12.76 -6.92
CA THR A 281 -5.85 14.02 -7.33
C THR A 281 -7.25 13.76 -7.91
N PHE A 282 -8.24 14.52 -7.43
CA PHE A 282 -9.61 14.50 -7.95
C PHE A 282 -9.73 15.50 -9.10
N ASN A 283 -10.25 15.03 -10.23
CA ASN A 283 -10.54 15.85 -11.41
C ASN A 283 -12.01 15.70 -11.82
N SER A 284 -12.47 16.51 -12.79
CA SER A 284 -13.86 16.54 -13.25
C SER A 284 -14.40 15.21 -13.78
N PHE A 285 -13.53 14.26 -14.16
CA PHE A 285 -13.90 12.93 -14.67
C PHE A 285 -13.80 11.82 -13.62
N THR A 286 -13.03 12.01 -12.55
CA THR A 286 -12.82 11.01 -11.49
C THR A 286 -13.64 11.27 -10.23
N SER A 287 -14.37 12.38 -10.18
CA SER A 287 -15.12 12.81 -9.00
C SER A 287 -16.33 11.94 -8.65
N GLU A 288 -16.70 10.97 -9.51
CA GLU A 288 -17.88 10.11 -9.31
C GLU A 288 -17.58 8.79 -8.60
N SER A 289 -16.30 8.38 -8.49
CA SER A 289 -15.90 7.12 -7.88
C SER A 289 -15.10 7.35 -6.60
N THR A 290 -15.39 6.58 -5.55
CA THR A 290 -14.57 6.58 -4.33
C THR A 290 -13.14 6.14 -4.68
N LYS A 291 -12.16 6.95 -4.32
CA LYS A 291 -10.73 6.61 -4.50
C LYS A 291 -10.27 5.63 -3.43
N ILE A 292 -9.46 4.65 -3.78
CA ILE A 292 -9.00 3.60 -2.86
C ILE A 292 -7.49 3.63 -2.74
N PHE A 293 -7.00 3.90 -1.53
CA PHE A 293 -5.59 3.77 -1.16
C PHE A 293 -5.37 2.40 -0.54
N TYR A 294 -4.45 1.61 -1.09
CA TYR A 294 -4.06 0.33 -0.51
C TYR A 294 -2.88 0.52 0.43
N ALA A 295 -3.09 0.25 1.72
CA ALA A 295 -2.05 0.28 2.73
C ALA A 295 -1.26 -1.04 2.76
N ARG A 296 0.03 -0.98 3.04
CA ARG A 296 0.91 -2.14 3.30
C ARG A 296 1.85 -1.80 4.45
N GLN A 297 2.17 -2.77 5.31
CA GLN A 297 3.13 -2.54 6.39
C GLN A 297 4.56 -2.35 5.84
N LYS A 298 5.29 -1.40 6.41
CA LYS A 298 6.72 -1.19 6.14
C LYS A 298 7.56 -2.31 6.75
N ASP A 299 8.72 -2.59 6.14
CA ASP A 299 9.73 -3.43 6.78
C ASP A 299 10.53 -2.61 7.80
N LEU A 300 11.08 -3.26 8.83
CA LEU A 300 11.96 -2.60 9.80
C LEU A 300 13.23 -2.06 9.14
N LYS A 301 13.64 -2.56 7.97
CA LYS A 301 14.76 -2.00 7.19
C LYS A 301 14.41 -0.69 6.47
N ASP A 302 13.13 -0.43 6.18
CA ASP A 302 12.72 0.79 5.47
C ASP A 302 13.01 2.02 6.33
N GLY A 303 13.64 3.05 5.74
CA GLY A 303 13.99 4.30 6.44
C GLY A 303 15.04 4.15 7.54
N MET A 304 15.74 3.02 7.62
CA MET A 304 16.87 2.87 8.52
C MET A 304 18.06 3.65 7.96
N VAL A 305 18.68 4.51 8.75
CA VAL A 305 19.81 5.36 8.32
C VAL A 305 21.13 5.04 9.03
N LEU A 306 21.04 4.50 10.26
CA LEU A 306 22.20 4.05 11.03
C LEU A 306 21.83 2.77 11.78
N MET A 307 22.69 1.75 11.68
CA MET A 307 22.61 0.56 12.53
C MET A 307 24.02 0.19 12.98
N LEU A 308 24.24 0.23 14.30
CA LEU A 308 25.50 -0.10 14.95
C LEU A 308 25.32 -1.37 15.80
N PRO A 309 25.72 -2.54 15.27
CA PRO A 309 25.63 -3.81 16.00
C PRO A 309 26.77 -4.00 17.02
N PHE A 310 27.76 -3.11 17.04
CA PHE A 310 28.93 -3.15 17.93
C PHE A 310 29.70 -4.49 17.96
N GLU A 311 29.82 -5.14 16.80
CA GLU A 311 30.59 -6.37 16.60
C GLU A 311 32.10 -6.09 16.47
N GLN A 312 32.68 -5.41 17.48
CA GLN A 312 34.07 -4.92 17.53
C GLN A 312 34.43 -3.84 16.51
N ASN A 313 33.43 -3.19 15.91
CA ASN A 313 33.57 -2.01 15.06
C ASN A 313 32.40 -1.05 15.27
N VAL A 314 32.52 0.12 14.66
CA VAL A 314 31.52 1.19 14.61
C VAL A 314 31.00 1.38 13.17
N ASP A 315 31.04 0.32 12.37
CA ASP A 315 30.62 0.37 10.98
C ASP A 315 29.10 0.46 10.90
N ASN A 316 28.59 1.38 10.07
CA ASN A 316 27.17 1.47 9.80
C ASN A 316 26.73 0.25 8.96
N ALA A 317 25.92 -0.62 9.54
CA ALA A 317 25.43 -1.81 8.84
C ALA A 317 24.41 -1.51 7.72
N VAL A 318 23.94 -0.25 7.61
CA VAL A 318 23.00 0.21 6.57
C VAL A 318 23.73 0.68 5.30
N ALA A 319 24.79 1.48 5.46
CA ALA A 319 25.51 2.11 4.37
C ALA A 319 27.01 1.92 4.54
N THR A 320 27.72 1.62 3.45
CA THR A 320 29.19 1.59 3.45
C THR A 320 29.73 3.01 3.54
N ASN A 321 30.07 3.46 4.75
CA ASN A 321 30.76 4.72 4.95
C ASN A 321 32.13 4.71 4.28
N THR A 322 32.49 5.79 3.59
CA THR A 322 33.85 6.02 3.09
C THR A 322 34.79 6.53 4.18
N GLU A 323 34.25 7.12 5.25
CA GLU A 323 35.01 7.65 6.38
C GLU A 323 34.71 6.87 7.68
N ILE A 324 35.79 6.55 8.41
CA ILE A 324 35.69 5.82 9.67
C ILE A 324 35.37 6.84 10.78
N PRO A 325 34.25 6.68 11.50
CA PRO A 325 33.88 7.60 12.58
C PRO A 325 34.90 7.57 13.72
N TYR A 326 35.08 8.69 14.42
CA TYR A 326 35.94 8.71 15.60
C TYR A 326 35.30 7.90 16.73
N SER A 327 36.11 7.11 17.42
CA SER A 327 35.64 6.26 18.50
C SER A 327 36.77 5.96 19.49
N ASN A 328 36.49 6.08 20.78
CA ASN A 328 37.39 5.69 21.87
C ASN A 328 36.74 4.75 22.88
N ILE A 329 35.67 4.05 22.47
CA ILE A 329 34.95 3.05 23.28
C ILE A 329 35.70 1.72 23.33
N GLU A 330 35.42 0.93 24.36
CA GLU A 330 35.88 -0.45 24.47
C GLU A 330 34.78 -1.42 24.01
N TYR A 331 35.16 -2.64 23.62
CA TYR A 331 34.20 -3.72 23.34
C TYR A 331 34.32 -4.82 24.40
N ARG A 332 33.17 -5.35 24.83
CA ARG A 332 33.13 -6.51 25.73
C ARG A 332 32.09 -7.50 25.26
N LYS A 333 32.45 -8.78 25.37
CA LYS A 333 31.52 -9.88 25.10
C LYS A 333 30.61 -10.12 26.32
N ASP A 334 29.31 -9.86 26.17
CA ASP A 334 28.24 -10.17 27.10
C ASP A 334 27.61 -11.53 26.79
N SER A 335 27.15 -12.24 27.83
CA SER A 335 26.61 -13.59 27.69
C SER A 335 25.27 -13.65 26.94
N LEU A 336 24.49 -12.57 26.96
CA LEU A 336 23.17 -12.52 26.32
C LEU A 336 23.26 -11.95 24.91
N ARG A 337 24.06 -10.89 24.73
CA ARG A 337 24.05 -10.09 23.50
C ARG A 337 25.27 -10.25 22.59
N GLY A 338 26.32 -10.96 23.03
CA GLY A 338 27.53 -11.09 22.24
C GLY A 338 28.45 -9.90 22.42
N TRP A 339 29.06 -9.38 21.36
CA TRP A 339 29.92 -8.19 21.47
C TRP A 339 29.07 -6.95 21.63
N CYS A 340 29.46 -6.09 22.58
CA CYS A 340 28.76 -4.85 22.87
C CYS A 340 29.78 -3.72 23.09
N ALA A 341 29.35 -2.48 22.83
CA ALA A 341 30.12 -1.29 23.17
C ALA A 341 30.07 -1.02 24.69
N VAL A 342 31.18 -0.58 25.26
CA VAL A 342 31.33 -0.22 26.67
C VAL A 342 31.73 1.25 26.77
N PHE A 343 30.94 2.01 27.54
CA PHE A 343 31.15 3.42 27.82
C PHE A 343 31.46 3.62 29.30
N ASN A 344 32.49 4.41 29.61
CA ASN A 344 33.00 4.61 30.97
C ASN A 344 32.30 5.72 31.78
N GLY A 345 31.28 6.39 31.22
CA GLY A 345 30.56 7.47 31.90
C GLY A 345 31.30 8.79 32.00
N LYS A 346 32.41 8.98 31.27
CA LYS A 346 33.24 10.19 31.29
C LYS A 346 33.52 10.71 29.89
N ASP A 347 34.46 10.07 29.19
CA ASP A 347 35.04 10.56 27.94
C ASP A 347 34.95 9.55 26.79
N ASN A 348 34.33 8.37 27.00
CA ASN A 348 34.05 7.44 25.92
C ASN A 348 32.84 7.88 25.11
N TYR A 349 33.01 8.03 23.80
CA TYR A 349 31.94 8.32 22.85
C TYR A 349 32.32 7.87 21.43
N ILE A 350 31.35 7.94 20.54
CA ILE A 350 31.55 7.81 19.10
C ILE A 350 31.06 9.10 18.46
N ASP A 351 31.84 9.63 17.53
CA ASP A 351 31.50 10.80 16.73
C ASP A 351 31.26 10.37 15.28
N TYR A 352 30.00 10.44 14.88
CA TYR A 352 29.56 10.15 13.53
C TYR A 352 29.40 11.48 12.77
N ASP A 353 30.45 11.83 12.02
CA ASP A 353 30.52 13.04 11.18
C ASP A 353 29.79 12.83 9.83
N THR A 354 28.55 12.38 9.92
CA THR A 354 27.70 12.10 8.76
C THR A 354 26.49 13.01 8.75
N ASP A 355 26.00 13.33 7.55
CA ASP A 355 24.75 14.04 7.27
C ASP A 355 23.50 13.20 7.63
N ILE A 356 23.47 12.61 8.83
CA ILE A 356 22.25 12.00 9.39
C ILE A 356 21.35 13.14 9.82
N GLU A 357 20.38 13.49 8.97
CA GLU A 357 19.34 14.45 9.27
C GLU A 357 18.27 13.84 10.18
N LEU A 358 17.98 14.50 11.31
CA LEU A 358 16.91 14.13 12.24
C LEU A 358 15.94 15.31 12.32
N ASN A 359 14.95 15.32 11.43
CA ASN A 359 14.03 16.44 11.23
C ASN A 359 12.65 16.12 11.84
N ASP A 360 11.57 16.24 11.05
CA ASP A 360 10.17 16.26 11.52
C ASP A 360 9.67 14.92 12.10
N ASN A 361 10.28 13.81 11.70
CA ASN A 361 10.02 12.49 12.25
C ASN A 361 11.28 11.62 12.21
N PHE A 362 11.47 10.79 13.23
CA PHE A 362 12.56 9.83 13.31
C PHE A 362 12.33 8.86 14.47
N THR A 363 13.09 7.76 14.49
CA THR A 363 13.09 6.81 15.60
C THR A 363 14.51 6.49 16.02
N VAL A 364 14.75 6.41 17.33
CA VAL A 364 16.03 5.98 17.91
C VAL A 364 15.74 4.80 18.81
N SER A 365 16.42 3.68 18.59
CA SER A 365 16.33 2.51 19.47
C SER A 365 17.72 2.02 19.84
N ALA A 366 17.91 1.63 21.10
CA ALA A 366 19.14 0.99 21.56
C ALA A 366 18.83 -0.05 22.63
N TRP A 367 19.57 -1.16 22.63
CA TRP A 367 19.70 -1.98 23.82
C TRP A 367 20.74 -1.33 24.72
N ILE A 368 20.40 -1.12 26.00
CA ILE A 368 21.29 -0.55 27.00
C ILE A 368 21.32 -1.43 28.25
N LYS A 369 22.47 -1.44 28.92
CA LYS A 369 22.69 -2.03 30.24
C LYS A 369 23.55 -1.07 31.06
N PRO A 370 22.95 -0.01 31.64
CA PRO A 370 23.69 1.01 32.35
C PRO A 370 24.23 0.46 33.68
N THR A 371 25.42 0.91 34.08
CA THR A 371 26.01 0.64 35.41
C THR A 371 25.76 1.78 36.40
N ASP A 372 25.36 2.94 35.89
CA ASP A 372 25.03 4.15 36.64
C ASP A 372 23.89 4.89 35.94
N ILE A 373 22.86 5.24 36.70
CA ILE A 373 21.70 5.99 36.22
C ILE A 373 21.58 7.38 36.84
N SER A 374 22.52 7.77 37.71
CA SER A 374 22.50 9.05 38.39
C SER A 374 22.71 10.22 37.42
N GLY A 375 21.92 11.28 37.61
CA GLY A 375 21.95 12.47 36.77
C GLY A 375 21.54 12.17 35.33
N ASN A 376 21.98 13.01 34.40
CA ASN A 376 21.69 12.85 32.97
C ASN A 376 22.70 11.91 32.31
N ARG A 377 22.21 10.96 31.50
CA ARG A 377 23.01 9.98 30.76
C ARG A 377 22.51 9.88 29.32
N SER A 378 23.32 10.34 28.37
CA SER A 378 22.98 10.51 26.97
C SER A 378 23.25 9.25 26.16
N ILE A 379 22.22 8.72 25.50
CA ILE A 379 22.36 7.62 24.55
C ILE A 379 22.88 8.18 23.22
N ILE A 380 22.22 9.24 22.72
CA ILE A 380 22.70 10.02 21.57
C ILE A 380 22.48 11.52 21.77
N GLY A 381 23.30 12.35 21.14
CA GLY A 381 23.12 13.79 21.04
C GLY A 381 23.47 14.30 19.65
N LYS A 382 22.66 15.20 19.10
CA LYS A 382 22.93 15.86 17.81
C LYS A 382 23.03 17.36 18.02
N GLY A 383 24.26 17.82 18.25
CA GLY A 383 24.56 19.22 18.53
C GLY A 383 23.60 19.88 19.51
N LYS A 384 23.09 21.07 19.16
CA LYS A 384 22.06 21.80 19.92
C LYS A 384 20.63 21.46 19.48
N ALA A 385 20.44 20.49 18.59
CA ALA A 385 19.12 20.14 18.06
C ALA A 385 18.35 19.24 19.02
N LEU A 386 18.98 18.16 19.49
CA LEU A 386 18.33 17.17 20.35
C LEU A 386 19.31 16.34 21.18
N SER A 387 18.80 15.74 22.24
CA SER A 387 19.48 14.72 23.04
C SER A 387 18.46 13.67 23.51
N VAL A 388 18.78 12.40 23.28
CA VAL A 388 18.02 11.24 23.76
C VAL A 388 18.78 10.66 24.95
N LYS A 389 18.17 10.73 26.13
CA LYS A 389 18.85 10.43 27.40
C LYS A 389 17.91 9.85 28.44
N PHE A 390 18.45 9.58 29.62
CA PHE A 390 17.67 9.39 30.83
C PHE A 390 18.23 10.24 31.98
N ARG A 391 17.35 10.62 32.91
CA ARG A 391 17.68 11.38 34.13
C ARG A 391 17.24 10.59 35.35
N ASP A 392 18.18 10.16 36.17
CA ASP A 392 17.88 9.33 37.35
C ASP A 392 17.05 8.08 36.98
N GLY A 393 17.35 7.52 35.80
CA GLY A 393 16.65 6.39 35.18
C GLY A 393 15.34 6.73 34.43
N ASN A 394 14.80 7.95 34.54
CA ASN A 394 13.61 8.36 33.79
C ASN A 394 13.96 8.70 32.34
N LEU A 395 13.19 8.20 31.37
CA LEU A 395 13.44 8.49 29.97
C LEU A 395 13.20 9.97 29.66
N LEU A 396 14.12 10.56 28.91
CA LEU A 396 14.16 11.99 28.66
C LEU A 396 14.55 12.30 27.21
N PHE A 397 13.68 13.01 26.51
CA PHE A 397 14.00 13.66 25.24
C PHE A 397 14.15 15.16 25.49
N THR A 398 15.30 15.73 25.14
CA THR A 398 15.56 17.16 25.30
C THR A 398 15.64 17.82 23.93
N SER A 399 14.86 18.88 23.74
CA SER A 399 15.06 19.89 22.70
C SER A 399 15.74 21.11 23.35
N PRO A 400 17.07 21.25 23.25
CA PRO A 400 17.85 22.21 24.02
C PRO A 400 17.35 23.64 23.86
N GLY A 401 17.11 24.33 24.97
CA GLY A 401 16.59 25.70 24.98
C GLY A 401 15.10 25.83 24.64
N ILE A 402 14.38 24.70 24.50
CA ILE A 402 12.95 24.68 24.20
C ILE A 402 12.16 23.93 25.27
N LYS A 403 12.37 22.61 25.42
CA LYS A 403 11.62 21.77 26.37
C LYS A 403 12.37 20.46 26.69
N ASP A 404 12.25 20.04 27.94
CA ASP A 404 12.59 18.69 28.41
C ASP A 404 11.30 17.86 28.50
N HIS A 405 11.31 16.68 27.89
CA HIS A 405 10.20 15.74 27.87
C HIS A 405 10.57 14.51 28.71
N VAL A 406 10.12 14.46 29.97
CA VAL A 406 10.49 13.42 30.95
C VAL A 406 9.31 12.48 31.19
N ILE A 407 9.56 11.16 31.17
CA ILE A 407 8.59 10.13 31.55
C ILE A 407 9.11 9.36 32.76
N ASP A 408 8.37 9.37 33.86
CA ASP A 408 8.71 8.75 35.15
C ASP A 408 8.06 7.38 35.38
N SER A 409 7.15 6.96 34.50
CA SER A 409 6.35 5.74 34.63
C SER A 409 7.16 4.44 34.49
N ALA A 410 8.40 4.49 33.96
CA ALA A 410 9.16 3.30 33.58
C ALA A 410 10.69 3.42 33.73
N VAL A 411 11.17 3.69 34.93
CA VAL A 411 12.60 3.86 35.29
C VAL A 411 13.53 2.75 34.74
N VAL A 412 14.57 3.12 34.02
CA VAL A 412 15.68 2.25 33.57
C VAL A 412 16.39 1.64 34.78
N LYS A 413 16.78 0.37 34.67
CA LYS A 413 17.40 -0.40 35.75
C LYS A 413 18.88 -0.60 35.50
N ILE A 414 19.66 -0.48 36.57
CA ILE A 414 21.10 -0.76 36.54
C ILE A 414 21.34 -2.25 36.29
N ASN A 415 22.36 -2.58 35.49
CA ASN A 415 22.84 -3.93 35.20
C ASN A 415 21.84 -4.89 34.52
N GLU A 416 20.71 -4.38 34.01
CA GLU A 416 19.73 -5.16 33.24
C GLU A 416 19.73 -4.69 31.78
N TRP A 417 19.71 -5.64 30.83
CA TRP A 417 19.51 -5.31 29.42
C TRP A 417 18.07 -4.86 29.19
N GLN A 418 17.91 -3.68 28.62
CA GLN A 418 16.60 -3.10 28.30
C GLN A 418 16.69 -2.42 26.94
N GLN A 419 15.65 -2.58 26.13
CA GLN A 419 15.53 -1.84 24.89
C GLN A 419 14.80 -0.53 25.15
N ILE A 420 15.41 0.59 24.80
CA ILE A 420 14.79 1.90 24.90
C ILE A 420 14.58 2.42 23.48
N THR A 421 13.35 2.86 23.18
CA THR A 421 13.01 3.42 21.87
C THR A 421 12.26 4.74 22.04
N PHE A 422 12.70 5.74 21.30
CA PHE A 422 12.05 7.05 21.20
C PHE A 422 11.53 7.21 19.78
N VAL A 423 10.24 7.49 19.63
CA VAL A 423 9.62 7.73 18.32
C VAL A 423 9.09 9.15 18.26
N ILE A 424 9.56 9.92 17.29
CA ILE A 424 9.09 11.26 16.99
C ILE A 424 8.23 11.16 15.73
N SER A 425 6.93 11.42 15.86
CA SER A 425 5.97 11.38 14.76
C SER A 425 5.70 12.77 14.17
N ILE A 426 5.26 12.79 12.90
CA ILE A 426 4.76 14.00 12.24
C ILE A 426 3.62 14.59 13.08
N GLY A 427 3.65 15.90 13.33
CA GLY A 427 2.70 16.56 14.24
C GLY A 427 3.21 16.74 15.67
N LYS A 428 4.50 16.47 15.91
CA LYS A 428 5.22 16.76 17.16
C LYS A 428 4.75 15.90 18.33
N THR A 429 4.68 14.60 18.16
CA THR A 429 4.47 13.67 19.27
C THR A 429 5.75 12.89 19.53
N VAL A 430 6.20 12.85 20.79
CA VAL A 430 7.26 11.95 21.26
C VAL A 430 6.62 10.80 22.00
N ARG A 431 6.82 9.58 21.51
CA ARG A 431 6.42 8.34 22.17
C ARG A 431 7.66 7.66 22.74
N PHE A 432 7.56 7.24 23.99
CA PHE A 432 8.64 6.62 24.74
C PHE A 432 8.31 5.16 24.95
N PHE A 433 9.24 4.28 24.61
CA PHE A 433 9.07 2.84 24.75
C PHE A 433 10.19 2.22 25.56
N LYS A 434 9.82 1.18 26.30
CA LYS A 434 10.75 0.32 27.02
C LYS A 434 10.36 -1.13 26.78
N ASN A 435 11.32 -1.93 26.32
CA ASN A 435 11.12 -3.34 26.04
C ASN A 435 9.92 -3.62 25.11
N GLY A 436 9.74 -2.80 24.08
CA GLY A 436 8.64 -2.91 23.13
C GLY A 436 7.30 -2.31 23.60
N GLU A 437 7.16 -1.92 24.87
CA GLU A 437 5.92 -1.38 25.43
C GLU A 437 5.96 0.15 25.50
N LEU A 438 4.84 0.81 25.15
CA LEU A 438 4.68 2.26 25.26
C LEU A 438 4.58 2.66 26.74
N VAL A 439 5.48 3.52 27.20
CA VAL A 439 5.54 3.98 28.61
C VAL A 439 5.09 5.42 28.79
N GLY A 440 5.10 6.23 27.73
CA GLY A 440 4.65 7.61 27.80
C GLY A 440 4.54 8.30 26.45
N ILE A 441 3.75 9.37 26.42
CA ILE A 441 3.54 10.24 25.26
C ILE A 441 3.66 11.69 25.75
N ASP A 442 4.39 12.54 25.01
CA ASP A 442 4.40 13.99 25.21
C ASP A 442 4.37 14.71 23.84
N THR A 443 3.99 15.99 23.83
CA THR A 443 4.08 16.84 22.64
C THR A 443 5.51 17.37 22.51
N ALA A 444 6.19 16.99 21.43
CA ALA A 444 7.54 17.41 21.06
C ALA A 444 7.64 18.93 20.82
N ALA A 445 8.80 19.49 21.15
CA ALA A 445 9.20 20.81 20.67
C ALA A 445 9.65 20.76 19.20
N ASN A 446 9.77 21.93 18.55
CA ASN A 446 10.40 22.02 17.23
C ASN A 446 11.86 21.54 17.33
N ILE A 447 12.22 20.52 16.57
CA ILE A 447 13.61 20.14 16.37
C ILE A 447 14.19 21.08 15.31
N ARG A 448 15.33 21.70 15.61
CA ARG A 448 16.04 22.55 14.65
C ARG A 448 16.93 21.66 13.80
N SER A 449 16.91 21.85 12.48
CA SER A 449 17.91 21.23 11.61
C SER A 449 19.31 21.68 12.05
N THR A 450 20.28 20.77 11.93
CA THR A 450 21.66 21.06 12.33
C THR A 450 22.66 20.22 11.55
N GLU A 451 23.73 20.88 11.14
CA GLU A 451 24.91 20.27 10.50
C GLU A 451 25.89 19.66 11.53
N TYR A 452 25.60 19.74 12.83
CA TYR A 452 26.47 19.14 13.84
C TYR A 452 26.42 17.60 13.77
N SER A 453 27.59 16.99 13.99
CA SER A 453 27.83 15.56 14.03
C SER A 453 26.97 14.85 15.09
N LEU A 454 26.69 13.57 14.85
CA LEU A 454 25.93 12.73 15.77
C LEU A 454 26.87 12.11 16.80
N LEU A 455 26.68 12.45 18.07
CA LEU A 455 27.43 11.88 19.19
C LEU A 455 26.66 10.71 19.80
N ILE A 456 27.33 9.58 19.99
CA ILE A 456 26.79 8.38 20.63
C ILE A 456 27.50 8.16 21.96
N GLY A 457 26.72 7.88 23.01
CA GLY A 457 27.21 7.73 24.37
C GLY A 457 27.52 9.05 25.08
N THR A 458 27.29 10.20 24.45
CA THR A 458 27.43 11.53 25.05
C THR A 458 26.56 12.58 24.34
N ASN A 459 26.70 13.85 24.73
CA ASN A 459 26.15 15.02 24.04
C ASN A 459 27.01 16.27 24.31
N LEU A 460 26.58 17.45 23.86
CA LEU A 460 27.34 18.70 24.02
C LEU A 460 27.54 19.18 25.47
N TRP A 461 26.94 18.53 26.46
CA TRP A 461 27.01 18.92 27.88
C TRP A 461 27.73 17.87 28.75
N ASP A 462 28.52 16.98 28.14
CA ASP A 462 29.29 15.93 28.83
C ASP A 462 28.43 15.00 29.70
N GLU A 463 27.17 14.79 29.30
CA GLU A 463 26.23 13.88 29.97
C GLU A 463 26.48 12.43 29.54
N SER A 464 27.69 11.92 29.77
CA SER A 464 28.17 10.66 29.19
C SER A 464 27.48 9.41 29.76
N PHE A 465 27.14 8.47 28.87
CA PHE A 465 26.57 7.17 29.20
C PHE A 465 27.59 6.27 29.90
N HIS A 466 27.13 5.51 30.90
CA HIS A 466 27.97 4.59 31.66
C HIS A 466 27.33 3.20 31.65
N GLY A 467 27.98 2.25 30.96
CA GLY A 467 27.50 0.87 30.84
C GLY A 467 27.72 0.29 29.46
N MET A 468 26.91 -0.72 29.11
CA MET A 468 26.98 -1.38 27.80
C MET A 468 25.85 -0.94 26.88
N MET A 469 26.12 -0.87 25.58
CA MET A 469 25.14 -0.59 24.53
C MET A 469 25.28 -1.60 23.40
N ASP A 470 24.15 -1.99 22.83
CA ASP A 470 24.08 -2.89 21.68
C ASP A 470 22.95 -2.50 20.72
N ASP A 471 23.05 -2.89 19.45
CA ASP A 471 22.04 -2.69 18.39
C ASP A 471 21.46 -1.27 18.33
N LEU A 472 22.31 -0.24 18.44
CA LEU A 472 21.86 1.16 18.29
C LEU A 472 21.42 1.39 16.85
N THR A 473 20.16 1.73 16.67
CA THR A 473 19.56 1.91 15.36
C THR A 473 18.77 3.21 15.28
N ILE A 474 18.92 3.93 14.18
CA ILE A 474 18.22 5.17 13.89
C ILE A 474 17.47 5.01 12.56
N TRP A 475 16.22 5.45 12.56
CA TRP A 475 15.38 5.57 11.37
C TRP A 475 15.04 7.03 11.11
N ASP A 476 15.01 7.44 9.84
CA ASP A 476 14.52 8.74 9.35
C ASP A 476 12.98 8.81 9.28
N ARG A 477 12.30 7.92 10.02
CA ARG A 477 10.85 7.83 10.10
C ARG A 477 10.40 7.43 11.49
N ALA A 478 9.14 7.71 11.77
CA ALA A 478 8.47 7.17 12.94
C ALA A 478 8.11 5.69 12.76
N LEU A 479 8.52 4.84 13.70
CA LEU A 479 8.05 3.47 13.80
C LEU A 479 6.66 3.43 14.47
N SER A 480 5.77 2.57 13.97
CA SER A 480 4.51 2.25 14.64
C SER A 480 4.73 1.46 15.93
N ASP A 481 3.76 1.48 16.84
CA ASP A 481 3.80 0.69 18.09
C ASP A 481 4.05 -0.81 17.81
N VAL A 482 3.42 -1.33 16.75
CA VAL A 482 3.56 -2.73 16.31
C VAL A 482 4.98 -3.01 15.77
N GLU A 483 5.59 -2.05 15.08
CA GLU A 483 6.98 -2.18 14.63
C GLU A 483 7.95 -2.15 15.81
N VAL A 484 7.72 -1.31 16.81
CA VAL A 484 8.57 -1.25 18.02
C VAL A 484 8.46 -2.55 18.84
N GLU A 485 7.25 -3.09 19.00
CA GLU A 485 7.04 -4.40 19.63
C GLU A 485 7.75 -5.51 18.84
N ARG A 486 7.62 -5.51 17.51
CA ARG A 486 8.28 -6.47 16.63
C ARG A 486 9.81 -6.37 16.72
N LEU A 487 10.34 -5.15 16.77
CA LEU A 487 11.76 -4.87 16.93
C LEU A 487 12.29 -5.45 18.26
N TYR A 488 11.54 -5.33 19.35
CA TYR A 488 11.88 -5.93 20.63
C TYR A 488 11.88 -7.46 20.58
N GLN A 489 10.82 -8.05 20.03
CA GLN A 489 10.59 -9.50 20.00
C GLN A 489 11.57 -10.24 19.09
N GLN A 490 11.85 -9.67 17.92
CA GLN A 490 12.54 -10.38 16.82
C GLN A 490 13.92 -9.80 16.52
N GLY A 491 14.23 -8.59 16.98
CA GLY A 491 15.42 -7.85 16.57
C GLY A 491 15.43 -7.55 15.07
N ILE A 492 16.56 -7.02 14.60
CA ILE A 492 16.80 -6.80 13.17
C ILE A 492 17.44 -8.09 12.62
N LYS A 493 16.77 -8.77 11.68
CA LYS A 493 17.32 -9.97 11.04
C LYS A 493 18.50 -9.60 10.15
N ARG A 494 19.71 -9.88 10.64
CA ARG A 494 20.95 -9.77 9.87
C ARG A 494 21.00 -10.91 8.84
N GLU A 495 21.21 -10.59 7.57
CA GLU A 495 21.47 -11.63 6.56
C GLU A 495 22.81 -12.28 6.92
N THR A 496 22.75 -13.52 7.42
CA THR A 496 23.96 -14.26 7.72
C THR A 496 24.58 -14.69 6.40
N GLU A 497 25.84 -14.29 6.18
CA GLU A 497 26.74 -14.96 5.24
C GLU A 497 26.54 -16.48 5.37
N PRO A 498 26.24 -17.21 4.27
CA PRO A 498 25.94 -18.63 4.35
C PRO A 498 27.10 -19.34 5.04
N ALA A 499 26.80 -20.05 6.15
CA ALA A 499 27.78 -20.72 6.99
C ALA A 499 28.84 -21.43 6.14
N SER A 500 30.10 -21.01 6.29
CA SER A 500 31.22 -21.53 5.51
C SER A 500 31.24 -23.06 5.58
N PHE A 501 30.94 -23.69 4.45
CA PHE A 501 30.87 -25.14 4.32
C PHE A 501 32.29 -25.67 4.48
N SER A 502 32.65 -26.14 5.67
CA SER A 502 34.00 -26.62 5.95
C SER A 502 34.30 -27.86 5.12
N TRP A 503 35.18 -27.71 4.13
CA TRP A 503 35.61 -28.74 3.17
C TRP A 503 36.17 -30.01 3.82
N LEU A 504 36.47 -29.97 5.13
CA LEU A 504 36.89 -31.11 5.93
C LEU A 504 35.86 -32.26 5.93
N TRP A 505 34.56 -31.96 5.80
CA TRP A 505 33.51 -32.98 5.70
C TRP A 505 33.50 -33.74 4.36
N LEU A 506 34.22 -33.25 3.34
CA LEU A 506 34.34 -33.91 2.03
C LEU A 506 35.48 -34.92 1.97
N LEU A 507 36.44 -34.91 2.91
CA LEU A 507 37.59 -35.81 2.92
C LEU A 507 37.21 -37.30 3.11
N PRO A 508 36.30 -37.70 4.02
CA PRO A 508 35.88 -39.09 4.14
C PRO A 508 35.13 -39.57 2.90
N LEU A 509 34.33 -38.69 2.29
CA LEU A 509 33.58 -38.96 1.07
C LEU A 509 34.51 -39.12 -0.14
N ALA A 510 35.58 -38.32 -0.21
CA ALA A 510 36.62 -38.43 -1.24
C ALA A 510 37.42 -39.74 -1.13
N VAL A 511 37.74 -40.20 0.09
CA VAL A 511 38.42 -41.49 0.32
C VAL A 511 37.51 -42.67 -0.03
N LEU A 512 36.22 -42.61 0.32
CA LEU A 512 35.23 -43.61 -0.07
C LEU A 512 35.01 -43.64 -1.59
N LEU A 513 34.94 -42.47 -2.23
CA LEU A 513 34.85 -42.35 -3.69
C LEU A 513 36.11 -42.87 -4.39
N ALA A 514 37.31 -42.64 -3.83
CA ALA A 514 38.57 -43.18 -4.37
C ALA A 514 38.64 -44.71 -4.24
N GLY A 515 38.24 -45.27 -3.10
CA GLY A 515 38.13 -46.73 -2.91
C GLY A 515 37.12 -47.38 -3.86
N PHE A 516 35.97 -46.73 -4.06
CA PHE A 516 34.96 -47.15 -5.03
C PHE A 516 35.46 -47.02 -6.47
N MET A 517 36.23 -45.98 -6.78
CA MET A 517 36.82 -45.76 -8.10
C MET A 517 37.87 -46.82 -8.45
N VAL A 518 38.69 -47.27 -7.49
CA VAL A 518 39.64 -48.39 -7.67
C VAL A 518 38.92 -49.72 -7.92
N LEU A 519 37.80 -49.97 -7.22
CA LEU A 519 36.95 -51.15 -7.46
C LEU A 519 36.26 -51.12 -8.84
N LEU A 520 35.84 -49.94 -9.30
CA LEU A 520 35.26 -49.75 -10.63
C LEU A 520 36.30 -49.89 -11.74
N LEU A 521 37.54 -49.43 -11.55
CA LEU A 521 38.63 -49.56 -12.54
C LEU A 521 39.10 -51.00 -12.72
N ARG A 522 39.04 -51.84 -11.66
CA ARG A 522 39.30 -53.29 -11.78
C ARG A 522 38.22 -54.06 -12.56
N LYS A 523 36.97 -53.56 -12.58
CA LYS A 523 35.85 -54.18 -13.32
C LYS A 523 35.70 -53.68 -14.77
N ARG A 524 36.52 -52.72 -15.23
CA ARG A 524 36.34 -52.04 -16.52
C ARG A 524 37.44 -52.33 -17.56
N LYS A 525 37.87 -53.60 -17.66
CA LYS A 525 38.63 -54.09 -18.84
C LYS A 525 37.75 -54.49 -20.03
N HIS A 526 36.46 -54.18 -19.98
CA HIS A 526 35.58 -54.28 -21.14
C HIS A 526 34.78 -52.98 -21.34
N ARG A 527 35.04 -52.39 -22.52
CA ARG A 527 34.18 -51.59 -23.38
C ARG A 527 33.50 -50.32 -22.80
N ILE A 528 33.69 -49.28 -23.61
CA ILE A 528 32.88 -48.07 -23.78
C ILE A 528 33.34 -46.86 -22.96
N SER A 529 33.66 -45.84 -23.77
CA SER A 529 34.12 -44.49 -23.52
C SER A 529 33.31 -43.74 -22.45
N LYS A 530 34.03 -42.95 -21.66
CA LYS A 530 33.52 -42.09 -20.58
C LYS A 530 32.64 -40.96 -21.16
N PRO A 531 31.49 -40.62 -20.54
CA PRO A 531 30.91 -39.30 -20.70
C PRO A 531 31.68 -38.28 -19.87
N SER A 532 31.91 -37.11 -20.46
CA SER A 532 32.48 -35.93 -19.84
C SER A 532 31.42 -35.27 -18.95
N TYR A 533 31.70 -35.09 -17.66
CA TYR A 533 30.88 -34.23 -16.80
C TYR A 533 31.25 -32.78 -17.07
N SER A 534 30.34 -32.05 -17.73
CA SER A 534 30.33 -30.59 -17.72
C SER A 534 29.53 -30.10 -16.51
N THR A 535 30.09 -29.13 -15.79
CA THR A 535 29.35 -28.14 -15.00
C THR A 535 28.10 -27.68 -15.77
N PRO A 536 26.94 -27.46 -15.11
CA PRO A 536 25.77 -26.96 -15.80
C PRO A 536 26.05 -25.51 -16.22
N LYS A 537 26.53 -25.38 -17.47
CA LYS A 537 26.34 -24.19 -18.28
C LYS A 537 24.84 -23.89 -18.29
N THR A 538 24.52 -22.63 -18.06
CA THR A 538 23.27 -21.95 -18.42
C THR A 538 22.49 -22.72 -19.48
N ILE A 539 21.33 -23.25 -19.10
CA ILE A 539 20.38 -23.88 -20.02
C ILE A 539 19.81 -22.75 -20.87
N ILE A 540 20.50 -22.42 -21.95
CA ILE A 540 20.06 -22.33 -23.35
C ILE A 540 21.35 -21.97 -24.12
N SER A 541 21.90 -22.91 -24.88
CA SER A 541 23.01 -22.65 -25.80
C SER A 541 22.45 -21.99 -27.06
N LEU A 542 22.34 -20.66 -27.07
CA LEU A 542 21.86 -19.92 -28.24
C LEU A 542 22.96 -19.83 -29.33
N LYS A 543 22.92 -20.74 -30.30
CA LYS A 543 23.62 -20.58 -31.58
C LYS A 543 22.88 -19.54 -32.43
N GLU A 544 23.63 -18.62 -33.04
CA GLU A 544 23.18 -17.45 -33.82
C GLU A 544 22.29 -17.71 -35.06
N LYS A 545 21.77 -18.92 -35.28
CA LYS A 545 20.95 -19.27 -36.44
C LYS A 545 19.58 -19.82 -36.01
N ARG A 546 18.70 -18.95 -35.52
CA ARG A 546 17.27 -19.26 -35.43
C ARG A 546 16.53 -18.37 -36.43
N LYS A 547 15.87 -18.99 -37.42
CA LYS A 547 14.99 -18.26 -38.36
C LYS A 547 13.66 -17.99 -37.64
N ASN A 548 13.08 -16.81 -37.84
CA ASN A 548 11.75 -16.40 -37.33
C ASN A 548 10.55 -17.22 -37.88
N THR A 549 10.78 -18.40 -38.43
CA THR A 549 9.78 -19.25 -39.11
C THR A 549 9.68 -20.64 -38.49
N GLY A 550 10.18 -20.82 -37.25
CA GLY A 550 10.12 -22.06 -36.49
C GLY A 550 9.22 -21.96 -35.25
N PRO A 551 9.22 -22.97 -34.37
CA PRO A 551 8.44 -22.93 -33.13
C PRO A 551 8.88 -21.74 -32.28
N SER A 552 7.92 -21.00 -31.73
CA SER A 552 8.21 -19.75 -31.02
C SER A 552 7.25 -19.44 -29.88
N ILE A 553 7.78 -18.71 -28.89
CA ILE A 553 7.04 -18.09 -27.80
C ILE A 553 7.32 -16.59 -27.85
N GLN A 554 6.26 -15.79 -27.85
CA GLN A 554 6.31 -14.34 -27.87
C GLN A 554 5.62 -13.76 -26.64
N PHE A 555 6.25 -12.74 -26.06
CA PHE A 555 5.76 -11.96 -24.92
C PHE A 555 5.73 -10.46 -25.22
N PHE A 556 6.70 -9.95 -26.00
CA PHE A 556 6.72 -8.56 -26.46
C PHE A 556 5.69 -8.37 -27.57
N GLY A 557 4.77 -7.42 -27.39
CA GLY A 557 3.61 -7.23 -28.26
C GLY A 557 2.45 -8.19 -27.99
N GLY A 558 2.52 -9.00 -26.93
CA GLY A 558 1.45 -9.94 -26.55
C GLY A 558 1.89 -11.39 -26.48
N PHE A 559 1.11 -12.18 -25.74
CA PHE A 559 1.36 -13.62 -25.56
C PHE A 559 0.98 -14.39 -26.83
N LYS A 560 1.97 -15.04 -27.46
CA LYS A 560 1.75 -15.91 -28.64
C LYS A 560 2.62 -17.17 -28.59
N ILE A 561 2.06 -18.32 -28.98
CA ILE A 561 2.80 -19.59 -29.10
C ILE A 561 2.54 -20.20 -30.48
N ILE A 562 3.61 -20.52 -31.20
CA ILE A 562 3.58 -21.20 -32.50
C ILE A 562 4.34 -22.52 -32.38
N ASN A 563 3.75 -23.63 -32.82
CA ASN A 563 4.42 -24.94 -32.81
C ASN A 563 5.31 -25.15 -34.06
N ARG A 564 5.97 -26.31 -34.15
CA ARG A 564 6.83 -26.65 -35.32
C ARG A 564 6.06 -26.76 -36.63
N ASP A 565 4.75 -27.00 -36.55
CA ASP A 565 3.88 -27.12 -37.72
C ASP A 565 3.37 -25.74 -38.20
N GLY A 566 3.73 -24.66 -37.50
CA GLY A 566 3.30 -23.30 -37.80
C GLY A 566 1.90 -22.94 -37.30
N GLU A 567 1.28 -23.82 -36.49
CA GLU A 567 -0.03 -23.57 -35.87
C GLU A 567 0.09 -22.60 -34.70
N ASP A 568 -0.81 -21.62 -34.65
CA ASP A 568 -0.96 -20.70 -33.53
C ASP A 568 -1.79 -21.34 -32.40
N LEU A 569 -1.12 -21.70 -31.31
CA LEU A 569 -1.72 -22.33 -30.14
C LEU A 569 -2.33 -21.33 -29.14
N THR A 570 -2.19 -20.03 -29.38
CA THR A 570 -2.48 -18.96 -28.41
C THR A 570 -3.91 -18.97 -27.91
N SER A 571 -4.88 -19.22 -28.79
CA SER A 571 -6.31 -19.26 -28.47
C SER A 571 -6.71 -20.43 -27.56
N ARG A 572 -5.88 -21.49 -27.52
CA ARG A 572 -6.12 -22.69 -26.69
C ARG A 572 -5.80 -22.44 -25.21
N PHE A 573 -5.04 -21.39 -24.90
CA PHE A 573 -4.77 -20.96 -23.54
C PHE A 573 -5.90 -20.04 -23.03
N SER A 574 -6.70 -20.53 -22.07
CA SER A 574 -7.58 -19.66 -21.29
C SER A 574 -6.75 -18.71 -20.40
N THR A 575 -7.38 -17.65 -19.88
CA THR A 575 -6.72 -16.65 -19.02
C THR A 575 -5.86 -17.28 -17.92
N ARG A 576 -6.42 -18.24 -17.18
CA ARG A 576 -5.70 -18.95 -16.10
C ARG A 576 -4.52 -19.80 -16.60
N ARG A 577 -4.61 -20.38 -17.80
CA ARG A 577 -3.51 -21.14 -18.40
C ARG A 577 -2.38 -20.23 -18.86
N LYS A 578 -2.72 -19.07 -19.45
CA LYS A 578 -1.73 -18.04 -19.80
C LYS A 578 -0.97 -17.59 -18.56
N GLN A 579 -1.68 -17.21 -17.50
CA GLN A 579 -1.08 -16.81 -16.22
C GLN A 579 -0.12 -17.86 -15.66
N LEU A 580 -0.55 -19.13 -15.61
CA LEU A 580 0.30 -20.23 -15.12
C LEU A 580 1.55 -20.40 -15.98
N PHE A 581 1.38 -20.47 -17.31
CA PHE A 581 2.49 -20.64 -18.22
C PHE A 581 3.51 -19.50 -18.12
N VAL A 582 3.02 -18.24 -18.18
CA VAL A 582 3.85 -17.04 -18.07
C VAL A 582 4.61 -17.02 -16.76
N LEU A 583 3.93 -17.26 -15.63
CA LEU A 583 4.54 -17.26 -14.31
C LEU A 583 5.65 -18.33 -14.17
N VAL A 584 5.40 -19.56 -14.64
CA VAL A 584 6.41 -20.63 -14.56
C VAL A 584 7.58 -20.35 -15.52
N LEU A 585 7.34 -19.78 -16.71
CA LEU A 585 8.43 -19.42 -17.62
C LEU A 585 9.30 -18.30 -17.05
N ILE A 586 8.71 -17.22 -16.53
CA ILE A 586 9.46 -16.12 -15.90
C ILE A 586 10.32 -16.66 -14.75
N ALA A 587 9.72 -17.47 -13.87
CA ALA A 587 10.45 -18.10 -12.76
C ALA A 587 11.54 -19.06 -13.25
N THR A 588 11.33 -19.73 -14.39
CA THR A 588 12.35 -20.58 -15.01
C THR A 588 13.55 -19.77 -15.46
N LEU A 589 13.31 -18.67 -16.18
CA LEU A 589 14.37 -17.83 -16.75
C LEU A 589 15.16 -17.07 -15.66
N ARG A 590 14.54 -16.75 -14.51
CA ARG A 590 15.18 -15.94 -13.45
C ARG A 590 15.67 -16.74 -12.24
N GLU A 591 14.90 -17.73 -11.79
CA GLU A 591 15.07 -18.38 -10.47
C GLU A 591 15.22 -19.91 -10.55
N ASN A 592 15.47 -20.45 -11.75
CA ASN A 592 15.50 -21.89 -12.02
C ASN A 592 14.21 -22.61 -11.59
N GLY A 593 13.06 -21.96 -11.76
CA GLY A 593 11.73 -22.53 -11.58
C GLY A 593 11.05 -22.21 -10.26
N LEU A 594 9.78 -22.62 -10.15
CA LEU A 594 8.84 -22.18 -9.11
C LEU A 594 8.35 -23.34 -8.24
N SER A 595 8.37 -23.21 -6.91
CA SER A 595 7.81 -24.26 -6.05
C SER A 595 6.28 -24.36 -6.17
N SER A 596 5.73 -25.54 -5.88
CA SER A 596 4.27 -25.75 -5.84
C SER A 596 3.56 -24.80 -4.85
N LYS A 597 4.24 -24.40 -3.76
CA LYS A 597 3.71 -23.44 -2.78
C LYS A 597 3.63 -22.03 -3.37
N GLN A 598 4.71 -21.55 -3.99
CA GLN A 598 4.74 -20.23 -4.64
C GLN A 598 3.70 -20.16 -5.76
N LEU A 599 3.63 -21.18 -6.62
CA LEU A 599 2.64 -21.24 -7.70
C LEU A 599 1.19 -21.17 -7.17
N THR A 600 0.92 -21.86 -6.06
CA THR A 600 -0.39 -21.80 -5.40
C THR A 600 -0.70 -20.44 -4.80
N ASN A 601 0.26 -19.81 -4.13
CA ASN A 601 0.08 -18.49 -3.54
C ASN A 601 -0.19 -17.41 -4.59
N HIS A 602 0.41 -17.50 -5.79
CA HIS A 602 0.19 -16.52 -6.85
C HIS A 602 -1.16 -16.67 -7.55
N LEU A 603 -1.59 -17.90 -7.87
CA LEU A 603 -2.77 -18.10 -8.74
C LEU A 603 -4.03 -18.53 -7.98
N TRP A 604 -3.88 -19.10 -6.79
CA TRP A 604 -4.96 -19.67 -5.98
C TRP A 604 -4.85 -19.27 -4.51
N ALA A 605 -4.44 -18.04 -4.22
CA ALA A 605 -4.49 -17.48 -2.87
C ALA A 605 -5.89 -17.63 -2.26
N GLY A 606 -5.96 -18.09 -1.00
CA GLY A 606 -7.23 -18.29 -0.28
C GLY A 606 -7.98 -19.58 -0.60
N TYR A 607 -7.52 -20.40 -1.56
CA TYR A 607 -8.16 -21.70 -1.84
C TYR A 607 -7.74 -22.76 -0.79
N PRO A 608 -8.63 -23.69 -0.40
CA PRO A 608 -8.25 -24.86 0.38
C PRO A 608 -7.13 -25.65 -0.29
N ALA A 609 -6.18 -26.18 0.50
CA ALA A 609 -4.96 -26.81 -0.02
C ALA A 609 -5.22 -27.95 -1.03
N GLU A 610 -6.22 -28.80 -0.78
CA GLU A 610 -6.62 -29.88 -1.70
C GLU A 610 -7.24 -29.34 -2.99
N SER A 611 -8.11 -28.33 -2.91
CA SER A 611 -8.70 -27.67 -4.09
C SER A 611 -7.65 -26.99 -4.95
N ALA A 612 -6.70 -26.27 -4.33
CA ALA A 612 -5.60 -25.62 -5.04
C ALA A 612 -4.68 -26.64 -5.72
N LYS A 613 -4.37 -27.76 -5.06
CA LYS A 613 -3.57 -28.85 -5.62
C LYS A 613 -4.26 -29.50 -6.82
N ASN A 614 -5.55 -29.81 -6.72
CA ASN A 614 -6.34 -30.42 -7.79
C ASN A 614 -6.50 -29.48 -8.99
N ASN A 615 -6.78 -28.20 -8.74
CA ASN A 615 -6.87 -27.18 -9.78
C ASN A 615 -5.53 -27.00 -10.50
N ARG A 616 -4.42 -26.90 -9.75
CA ARG A 616 -3.07 -26.81 -10.34
C ARG A 616 -2.75 -28.02 -11.21
N GLY A 617 -2.96 -29.23 -10.70
CA GLY A 617 -2.71 -30.46 -11.46
C GLY A 617 -3.50 -30.49 -12.77
N THR A 618 -4.77 -30.10 -12.71
CA THR A 618 -5.66 -30.01 -13.89
C THR A 618 -5.15 -28.97 -14.89
N GLN A 619 -4.81 -27.76 -14.45
CA GLN A 619 -4.33 -26.71 -15.37
C GLN A 619 -2.99 -27.06 -16.01
N VAL A 620 -2.05 -27.62 -15.25
CA VAL A 620 -0.76 -28.10 -15.79
C VAL A 620 -0.99 -29.19 -16.83
N GLN A 621 -1.87 -30.15 -16.57
CA GLN A 621 -2.17 -31.21 -17.53
C GLN A 621 -2.78 -30.66 -18.82
N ARG A 622 -3.70 -29.69 -18.72
CA ARG A 622 -4.26 -29.02 -19.91
C ARG A 622 -3.22 -28.23 -20.68
N ILE A 623 -2.26 -27.60 -20.01
CA ILE A 623 -1.17 -26.90 -20.70
C ILE A 623 -0.28 -27.91 -21.42
N ARG A 624 0.05 -29.05 -20.79
CA ARG A 624 0.78 -30.15 -21.44
C ARG A 624 0.08 -30.63 -22.70
N GLU A 625 -1.22 -30.89 -22.62
CA GLU A 625 -2.02 -31.29 -23.79
C GLU A 625 -1.96 -30.26 -24.95
N ILE A 626 -1.88 -28.96 -24.63
CA ILE A 626 -1.75 -27.90 -25.63
C ILE A 626 -0.34 -27.89 -26.25
N ILE A 627 0.72 -28.00 -25.44
CA ILE A 627 2.12 -27.89 -25.89
C ILE A 627 2.69 -29.22 -26.43
N GLU A 628 2.08 -30.36 -26.13
CA GLU A 628 2.45 -31.69 -26.70
C GLU A 628 2.26 -31.76 -28.23
N GLN A 629 1.59 -30.77 -28.84
CA GLN A 629 1.40 -30.62 -30.29
C GLN A 629 2.67 -30.16 -31.02
N ASN A 630 3.77 -30.91 -30.85
CA ASN A 630 5.04 -30.69 -31.54
C ASN A 630 5.64 -29.28 -31.32
N SER A 631 5.44 -28.69 -30.12
CA SER A 631 5.92 -27.33 -29.84
C SER A 631 7.40 -27.25 -29.43
N GLY A 632 7.99 -28.35 -28.92
CA GLY A 632 9.33 -28.35 -28.31
C GLY A 632 9.39 -27.65 -26.94
N ILE A 633 8.23 -27.45 -26.30
CA ILE A 633 8.09 -26.82 -24.99
C ILE A 633 7.58 -27.87 -24.01
N ASN A 634 8.29 -28.07 -22.89
CA ASN A 634 7.87 -29.02 -21.86
C ASN A 634 7.75 -28.34 -20.50
N ILE A 635 6.72 -28.70 -19.72
CA ILE A 635 6.58 -28.29 -18.33
C ILE A 635 6.85 -29.48 -17.42
N GLU A 636 7.96 -29.41 -16.70
CA GLU A 636 8.47 -30.45 -15.82
C GLU A 636 8.35 -30.05 -14.36
N TYR A 637 8.23 -31.06 -13.49
CA TYR A 637 8.38 -30.89 -12.06
C TYR A 637 9.64 -31.63 -11.61
N ASN A 638 10.74 -30.91 -11.47
CA ASN A 638 12.05 -31.44 -11.09
C ASN A 638 12.61 -30.66 -9.89
N ASN A 639 13.40 -31.31 -9.03
CA ASN A 639 13.99 -30.66 -7.83
C ASN A 639 13.00 -29.85 -6.98
N ARG A 640 11.75 -30.34 -6.84
CA ARG A 640 10.62 -29.69 -6.14
C ARG A 640 10.13 -28.37 -6.76
N LYS A 641 10.54 -28.05 -7.98
CA LYS A 641 10.17 -26.85 -8.72
C LYS A 641 9.52 -27.21 -10.06
N TRP A 642 8.59 -26.35 -10.49
CA TRP A 642 8.04 -26.33 -11.83
C TRP A 642 8.97 -25.54 -12.74
N VAL A 643 9.36 -26.14 -13.86
CA VAL A 643 10.32 -25.58 -14.82
C VAL A 643 9.76 -25.77 -16.23
N ILE A 644 9.94 -24.76 -17.09
CA ILE A 644 9.67 -24.89 -18.53
C ILE A 644 10.99 -25.11 -19.27
N THR A 645 11.15 -26.25 -19.94
CA THR A 645 12.31 -26.50 -20.81
C THR A 645 11.93 -26.27 -22.25
N LEU A 646 12.86 -25.66 -23.00
CA LEU A 646 12.71 -25.36 -24.42
C LEU A 646 13.75 -26.15 -25.21
N ASP A 647 13.34 -26.79 -26.31
CA ASP A 647 14.27 -27.42 -27.24
C ASP A 647 15.16 -26.37 -27.95
N ASP A 648 16.31 -26.81 -28.47
CA ASP A 648 17.33 -25.94 -29.08
C ASP A 648 16.84 -25.15 -30.30
N ASP A 649 15.73 -25.53 -30.92
CA ASP A 649 15.11 -24.87 -32.06
C ASP A 649 13.96 -23.91 -31.70
N VAL A 650 13.50 -23.89 -30.45
CA VAL A 650 12.37 -23.05 -30.00
C VAL A 650 12.84 -21.64 -29.67
N TYR A 651 12.35 -20.66 -30.42
CA TYR A 651 12.60 -19.24 -30.18
C TYR A 651 11.74 -18.71 -29.02
N CYS A 652 12.32 -17.94 -28.11
CA CYS A 652 11.60 -17.27 -27.03
C CYS A 652 12.12 -15.84 -26.91
N ASP A 653 11.29 -14.86 -27.25
CA ASP A 653 11.72 -13.46 -27.28
C ASP A 653 12.14 -12.93 -25.90
N LEU A 654 11.48 -13.36 -24.83
CA LEU A 654 11.83 -12.98 -23.45
C LEU A 654 13.17 -13.59 -23.01
N ALA A 655 13.46 -14.83 -23.41
CA ALA A 655 14.75 -15.46 -23.12
C ALA A 655 15.88 -14.81 -23.90
N ASP A 656 15.65 -14.54 -25.19
CA ASP A 656 16.60 -13.84 -26.05
C ASP A 656 16.84 -12.41 -25.55
N TYR A 657 15.79 -11.71 -25.10
CA TYR A 657 15.91 -10.40 -24.45
C TYR A 657 16.88 -10.44 -23.27
N PHE A 658 16.67 -11.34 -22.29
CA PHE A 658 17.55 -11.42 -21.11
C PHE A 658 19.00 -11.72 -21.48
N LEU A 659 19.24 -12.57 -22.50
CA LEU A 659 20.59 -12.81 -22.96
C LEU A 659 21.20 -11.55 -23.61
N LEU A 660 20.46 -10.93 -24.53
CA LEU A 660 20.95 -9.83 -25.35
C LEU A 660 21.19 -8.58 -24.52
N ILE A 661 20.32 -8.25 -23.56
CA ILE A 661 20.46 -7.07 -22.72
C ILE A 661 21.70 -7.19 -21.82
N GLU A 662 21.96 -8.38 -21.25
CA GLU A 662 23.15 -8.64 -20.46
C GLU A 662 24.44 -8.60 -21.29
N GLN A 663 24.42 -9.19 -22.50
CA GLN A 663 25.53 -9.06 -23.44
C GLN A 663 25.78 -7.60 -23.81
N PHE A 664 24.70 -6.82 -24.04
CA PHE A 664 24.81 -5.41 -24.38
C PHE A 664 25.41 -4.60 -23.24
N LYS A 665 24.93 -4.75 -22.00
CA LYS A 665 25.50 -4.11 -20.79
C LYS A 665 27.00 -4.38 -20.62
N GLN A 666 27.43 -5.63 -20.84
CA GLN A 666 28.85 -5.97 -20.80
C GLN A 666 29.64 -5.30 -21.92
N SER A 667 29.04 -5.19 -23.10
CA SER A 667 29.67 -4.66 -24.30
C SER A 667 29.84 -3.15 -24.29
N ILE A 668 28.93 -2.39 -23.63
CA ILE A 668 28.99 -0.91 -23.51
C ILE A 668 30.34 -0.44 -22.97
N LYS A 669 30.97 -1.22 -22.08
CA LYS A 669 32.31 -0.93 -21.53
C LYS A 669 33.43 -0.84 -22.57
N THR A 670 33.20 -1.36 -23.77
CA THR A 670 34.18 -1.44 -24.87
C THR A 670 33.77 -0.66 -26.12
N GLY A 671 32.62 0.03 -26.08
CA GLY A 671 32.02 0.76 -27.21
C GLY A 671 30.64 0.23 -27.58
N ILE A 672 29.89 1.00 -28.38
CA ILE A 672 28.52 0.64 -28.78
C ILE A 672 28.52 -0.45 -29.86
N HIS A 673 28.01 -1.64 -29.53
CA HIS A 673 27.88 -2.76 -30.46
C HIS A 673 26.54 -2.71 -31.21
N SER A 674 26.54 -2.06 -32.38
CA SER A 674 25.33 -1.86 -33.22
C SER A 674 24.60 -3.17 -33.58
N GLY A 675 25.32 -4.29 -33.71
CA GLY A 675 24.73 -5.61 -33.97
C GLY A 675 23.87 -6.13 -32.81
N LEU A 676 24.30 -5.92 -31.56
CA LEU A 676 23.53 -6.31 -30.37
C LEU A 676 22.33 -5.39 -30.17
N LEU A 677 22.53 -4.08 -30.32
CA LEU A 677 21.44 -3.09 -30.24
C LEU A 677 20.32 -3.42 -31.24
N ASN A 678 20.68 -3.73 -32.49
CA ASN A 678 19.70 -4.10 -33.51
C ASN A 678 18.91 -5.37 -33.16
N LYS A 679 19.55 -6.37 -32.54
CA LYS A 679 18.88 -7.59 -32.07
C LYS A 679 17.90 -7.30 -30.93
N ILE A 680 18.25 -6.40 -30.01
CA ILE A 680 17.36 -5.95 -28.92
C ILE A 680 16.16 -5.18 -29.49
N LEU A 681 16.42 -4.22 -30.39
CA LEU A 681 15.37 -3.42 -31.05
C LEU A 681 14.35 -4.31 -31.77
N LEU A 682 14.79 -5.35 -32.48
CA LEU A 682 13.88 -6.31 -33.13
C LEU A 682 12.91 -7.03 -32.18
N ILE A 683 13.25 -7.12 -30.89
CA ILE A 683 12.38 -7.71 -29.86
C ILE A 683 11.40 -6.65 -29.35
N ILE A 684 11.91 -5.51 -28.89
CA ILE A 684 11.10 -4.51 -28.19
C ILE A 684 10.19 -3.69 -29.12
N GLU A 685 10.54 -3.58 -30.42
CA GLU A 685 9.70 -2.95 -31.45
C GLU A 685 8.40 -3.73 -31.71
N LYS A 686 8.28 -4.98 -31.25
CA LYS A 686 7.04 -5.75 -31.37
C LYS A 686 5.92 -5.20 -30.48
N GLY A 687 6.24 -4.40 -29.47
CA GLY A 687 5.29 -3.81 -28.54
C GLY A 687 5.64 -4.07 -27.07
N ALA A 688 4.86 -3.46 -26.18
CA ALA A 688 5.05 -3.59 -24.73
C ALA A 688 4.99 -5.06 -24.27
N LEU A 689 5.56 -5.35 -23.10
CA LEU A 689 5.56 -6.70 -22.54
C LEU A 689 4.16 -7.09 -22.06
N LEU A 690 3.56 -8.11 -22.69
CA LEU A 690 2.24 -8.65 -22.30
C LEU A 690 1.15 -7.56 -22.10
N PRO A 691 0.85 -6.70 -23.10
CA PRO A 691 -0.02 -5.52 -22.96
C PRO A 691 -1.50 -5.84 -22.74
N HIS A 692 -1.89 -7.11 -22.82
CA HIS A 692 -3.28 -7.56 -22.65
C HIS A 692 -3.46 -8.47 -21.42
N MET A 693 -2.51 -8.41 -20.48
CA MET A 693 -2.56 -9.16 -19.23
C MET A 693 -2.41 -8.19 -18.06
N ASP A 694 -3.51 -7.85 -17.40
CA ASP A 694 -3.58 -6.84 -16.32
C ASP A 694 -3.55 -7.49 -14.94
N ASP A 695 -2.72 -8.51 -14.80
CA ASP A 695 -2.54 -9.23 -13.55
C ASP A 695 -1.63 -8.46 -12.60
N VAL A 696 -2.12 -8.13 -11.40
CA VAL A 696 -1.38 -7.32 -10.39
C VAL A 696 0.02 -7.85 -10.10
N TRP A 697 0.22 -9.17 -10.05
CA TRP A 697 1.53 -9.77 -9.79
C TRP A 697 2.53 -9.59 -10.94
N LEU A 698 2.04 -9.29 -12.15
CA LEU A 698 2.82 -9.13 -13.36
C LEU A 698 3.30 -7.68 -13.53
N ASP A 699 2.65 -6.71 -12.89
CA ASP A 699 2.97 -5.28 -13.02
C ASP A 699 4.39 -4.97 -12.53
N ASP A 700 4.78 -5.49 -11.36
CA ASP A 700 6.15 -5.37 -10.83
C ASP A 700 7.19 -5.94 -11.80
N PHE A 701 6.84 -7.02 -12.51
CA PHE A 701 7.74 -7.63 -13.50
C PHE A 701 7.86 -6.80 -14.76
N LYS A 702 6.74 -6.29 -15.30
CA LYS A 702 6.74 -5.40 -16.46
C LYS A 702 7.51 -4.12 -16.18
N SER A 703 7.28 -3.49 -15.01
CA SER A 703 8.00 -2.28 -14.60
C SER A 703 9.50 -2.52 -14.59
N LYS A 704 9.96 -3.59 -13.92
CA LYS A 704 11.40 -3.91 -13.85
C LYS A 704 12.06 -4.08 -15.22
N ILE A 705 11.35 -4.66 -16.19
CA ILE A 705 11.86 -4.81 -17.57
C ILE A 705 11.91 -3.46 -18.29
N SER A 706 10.88 -2.62 -18.12
CA SER A 706 10.88 -1.25 -18.65
C SER A 706 12.01 -0.41 -18.05
N ASP A 707 12.19 -0.46 -16.74
CA ASP A 707 13.23 0.28 -16.01
C ASP A 707 14.63 -0.19 -16.47
N GLU A 708 14.86 -1.51 -16.52
CA GLU A 708 16.12 -2.09 -17.00
C GLU A 708 16.43 -1.68 -18.46
N LEU A 709 15.41 -1.66 -19.33
CA LEU A 709 15.54 -1.20 -20.71
C LEU A 709 15.97 0.27 -20.79
N LEU A 710 15.28 1.14 -20.04
CA LEU A 710 15.54 2.57 -20.03
C LEU A 710 16.93 2.87 -19.46
N GLU A 711 17.27 2.31 -18.29
CA GLU A 711 18.59 2.47 -17.68
C GLU A 711 19.72 2.02 -18.59
N THR A 712 19.51 0.94 -19.36
CA THR A 712 20.54 0.38 -20.24
C THR A 712 20.69 1.18 -21.54
N LEU A 713 19.60 1.68 -22.11
CA LEU A 713 19.58 2.24 -23.47
C LEU A 713 19.52 3.77 -23.53
N LEU A 714 18.99 4.46 -22.51
CA LEU A 714 19.01 5.93 -22.43
C LEU A 714 20.43 6.53 -22.50
N PRO A 715 21.47 5.95 -21.85
CA PRO A 715 22.82 6.49 -21.93
C PRO A 715 23.39 6.55 -23.35
N LEU A 716 22.82 5.83 -24.33
CA LEU A 716 23.24 5.90 -25.73
C LEU A 716 23.05 7.29 -26.34
N TYR A 717 22.10 8.09 -25.85
CA TYR A 717 21.92 9.47 -26.32
C TYR A 717 23.04 10.41 -25.87
N LEU A 718 23.86 10.00 -24.89
CA LEU A 718 25.04 10.76 -24.46
C LEU A 718 26.26 10.52 -25.36
N ASP A 719 26.22 9.49 -26.20
CA ASP A 719 27.32 9.18 -27.13
C ASP A 719 27.19 10.02 -28.41
N GLU A 720 28.16 10.92 -28.62
CA GLU A 720 28.16 11.83 -29.77
C GLU A 720 28.17 11.09 -31.13
N THR A 721 28.80 9.92 -31.21
CA THR A 721 28.89 9.16 -32.46
C THR A 721 27.57 8.48 -32.80
N PHE A 722 26.86 7.97 -31.78
CA PHE A 722 25.51 7.45 -31.93
C PHE A 722 24.54 8.56 -32.34
N MET A 723 24.66 9.74 -31.71
CA MET A 723 23.80 10.89 -31.99
C MET A 723 23.92 11.45 -33.41
N GLN A 724 25.04 11.20 -34.10
CA GLN A 724 25.19 11.55 -35.53
C GLN A 724 24.33 10.66 -36.44
N ASN A 725 23.96 9.46 -35.99
CA ASN A 725 23.08 8.57 -36.73
C ASN A 725 21.61 8.82 -36.38
N HIS A 726 21.05 9.87 -36.98
CA HIS A 726 19.67 10.30 -36.74
C HIS A 726 18.61 9.20 -37.00
N GLU A 727 18.86 8.25 -37.92
CA GLU A 727 17.95 7.13 -38.14
C GLU A 727 17.97 6.13 -36.98
N ALA A 728 19.15 5.84 -36.43
CA ALA A 728 19.30 4.97 -35.26
C ALA A 728 18.71 5.61 -34.00
N VAL A 729 18.94 6.92 -33.81
CA VAL A 729 18.33 7.72 -32.72
C VAL A 729 16.81 7.65 -32.82
N LEU A 730 16.23 7.93 -34.00
CA LEU A 730 14.78 7.87 -34.23
C LEU A 730 14.20 6.48 -33.91
N ARG A 731 14.85 5.42 -34.40
CA ARG A 731 14.42 4.04 -34.18
C ARG A 731 14.45 3.66 -32.70
N LEU A 732 15.52 4.03 -32.00
CA LEU A 732 15.64 3.81 -30.55
C LEU A 732 14.54 4.57 -29.78
N SER A 733 14.33 5.86 -30.10
CA SER A 733 13.32 6.66 -29.41
C SER A 733 11.91 6.11 -29.62
N GLN A 734 11.58 5.67 -30.83
CA GLN A 734 10.30 5.01 -31.11
C GLN A 734 10.12 3.73 -30.30
N ALA A 735 11.17 2.92 -30.18
CA ALA A 735 11.12 1.68 -29.41
C ALA A 735 10.97 1.94 -27.90
N LEU A 736 11.70 2.91 -27.34
CA LEU A 736 11.64 3.21 -25.90
C LEU A 736 10.32 3.88 -25.49
N LEU A 737 9.71 4.71 -26.35
CA LEU A 737 8.39 5.30 -26.09
C LEU A 737 7.24 4.27 -26.04
N ILE A 738 7.47 3.01 -26.43
CA ILE A 738 6.51 1.93 -26.19
C ILE A 738 6.46 1.57 -24.69
N PHE A 739 7.58 1.72 -23.98
CA PHE A 739 7.74 1.32 -22.57
C PHE A 739 7.56 2.50 -21.62
N ASP A 740 7.90 3.71 -22.05
CA ASP A 740 7.61 4.95 -21.35
C ASP A 740 7.03 6.00 -22.32
N PRO A 741 5.72 5.93 -22.61
CA PRO A 741 5.08 6.79 -23.59
C PRO A 741 5.02 8.27 -23.21
N LEU A 742 5.24 8.59 -21.93
CA LEU A 742 5.18 9.95 -21.37
C LEU A 742 6.57 10.53 -21.09
N ASN A 743 7.64 9.90 -21.60
CA ASN A 743 9.00 10.39 -21.45
C ASN A 743 9.30 11.59 -22.36
N GLU A 744 9.33 12.80 -21.78
CA GLU A 744 9.62 14.04 -22.51
C GLU A 744 11.02 14.06 -23.13
N THR A 745 12.01 13.49 -22.44
CA THR A 745 13.40 13.47 -22.91
C THR A 745 13.55 12.61 -24.16
N ILE A 746 12.94 11.41 -24.17
CA ILE A 746 12.95 10.53 -25.35
C ILE A 746 12.14 11.15 -26.50
N LEU A 747 11.01 11.78 -26.19
CA LEU A 747 10.23 12.54 -27.19
C LEU A 747 11.08 13.65 -27.82
N SER A 748 11.85 14.38 -27.01
CA SER A 748 12.73 15.43 -27.51
C SER A 748 13.79 14.88 -28.47
N TYR A 749 14.49 13.80 -28.10
CA TYR A 749 15.44 13.13 -29.00
C TYR A 749 14.79 12.63 -30.29
N LYS A 750 13.56 12.10 -30.22
CA LYS A 750 12.77 11.69 -31.39
C LYS A 750 12.49 12.89 -32.32
N ILE A 751 12.04 14.00 -31.76
CA ILE A 751 11.73 15.23 -32.52
C ILE A 751 13.00 15.80 -33.14
N LYS A 752 14.09 15.90 -32.37
CA LYS A 752 15.41 16.35 -32.85
C LYS A 752 15.89 15.50 -34.04
N ALA A 753 15.78 14.18 -33.94
CA ALA A 753 16.12 13.27 -35.03
C ALA A 753 15.22 13.47 -36.27
N LEU A 754 13.90 13.61 -36.09
CA LEU A 754 12.96 13.84 -37.20
C LEU A 754 13.25 15.14 -37.94
N LEU A 755 13.53 16.23 -37.21
CA LEU A 755 13.88 17.53 -37.82
C LEU A 755 15.18 17.44 -38.62
N LYS A 756 16.20 16.75 -38.10
CA LYS A 756 17.47 16.53 -38.80
C LYS A 756 17.33 15.65 -40.05
N LEU A 757 16.35 14.74 -40.06
CA LEU A 757 15.98 13.95 -41.23
C LEU A 757 15.04 14.68 -42.21
N GLY A 758 14.68 15.95 -41.93
CA GLY A 758 13.76 16.74 -42.76
C GLY A 758 12.29 16.31 -42.66
N LYS A 759 11.92 15.51 -41.65
CA LYS A 759 10.57 14.95 -41.46
C LYS A 759 9.74 15.83 -40.51
N ASN A 760 9.58 17.10 -40.86
CA ASN A 760 8.91 18.11 -40.02
C ASN A 760 7.46 17.74 -39.66
N THR A 761 6.68 17.21 -40.61
CA THR A 761 5.30 16.77 -40.37
C THR A 761 5.22 15.70 -39.29
N GLN A 762 6.11 14.69 -39.35
CA GLN A 762 6.13 13.61 -38.37
C GLN A 762 6.60 14.08 -36.99
N ALA A 763 7.42 15.14 -36.91
CA ALA A 763 7.82 15.75 -35.65
C ALA A 763 6.61 16.40 -34.96
N HIS A 764 5.79 17.15 -35.71
CA HIS A 764 4.54 17.71 -35.20
C HIS A 764 3.51 16.64 -34.82
N GLU A 765 3.31 15.63 -35.66
CA GLU A 765 2.40 14.50 -35.35
C GLU A 765 2.85 13.74 -34.09
N SER A 766 4.16 13.59 -33.88
CA SER A 766 4.70 12.93 -32.69
C SER A 766 4.41 13.73 -31.42
N LEU A 767 4.51 15.05 -31.49
CA LEU A 767 4.12 15.93 -30.38
C LEU A 767 2.61 15.85 -30.15
N GLU A 768 1.79 16.01 -31.18
CA GLU A 768 0.32 15.95 -31.04
C GLU A 768 -0.17 14.62 -30.43
N HIS A 769 0.42 13.50 -30.85
CA HIS A 769 0.09 12.20 -30.27
C HIS A 769 0.47 12.12 -28.78
N PHE A 770 1.66 12.63 -28.44
CA PHE A 770 2.11 12.71 -27.06
C PHE A 770 1.20 13.63 -26.23
N GLU A 771 0.84 14.82 -26.73
CA GLU A 771 -0.06 15.75 -26.05
C GLU A 771 -1.42 15.13 -25.79
N LYS A 772 -1.98 14.41 -26.77
CA LYS A 772 -3.25 13.69 -26.62
C LYS A 772 -3.16 12.60 -25.55
N TYR A 773 -2.08 11.83 -25.54
CA TYR A 773 -1.88 10.78 -24.54
C TYR A 773 -1.62 11.37 -23.14
N TYR A 774 -0.80 12.43 -23.05
CA TYR A 774 -0.55 13.20 -21.84
C TYR A 774 -1.85 13.78 -21.26
N GLN A 775 -2.70 14.36 -22.12
CA GLN A 775 -4.00 14.88 -21.71
C GLN A 775 -4.96 13.76 -21.28
N GLN A 776 -4.90 12.58 -21.89
CA GLN A 776 -5.70 11.41 -21.46
C GLN A 776 -5.25 10.91 -20.07
N CYS A 777 -3.94 10.87 -19.81
CA CYS A 777 -3.40 10.39 -18.54
C CYS A 777 -3.55 11.40 -17.40
N TYR A 778 -3.27 12.68 -17.66
CA TYR A 778 -3.17 13.72 -16.61
C TYR A 778 -4.34 14.72 -16.61
N ALA A 779 -5.24 14.68 -17.60
CA ALA A 779 -6.35 15.63 -17.78
C ALA A 779 -5.92 17.11 -17.87
N GLN A 780 -4.70 17.37 -18.33
CA GLN A 780 -4.13 18.72 -18.54
C GLN A 780 -3.44 18.78 -19.92
N PRO A 781 -3.37 19.97 -20.57
CA PRO A 781 -2.58 20.13 -21.78
C PRO A 781 -1.08 20.03 -21.45
N PHE A 782 -0.29 19.42 -22.34
CA PHE A 782 1.16 19.30 -22.18
C PHE A 782 1.87 20.66 -22.17
N GLY A 783 1.45 21.56 -23.05
CA GLY A 783 1.81 22.99 -22.99
C GLY A 783 3.23 23.36 -23.46
N LYS A 784 4.10 22.40 -23.81
CA LYS A 784 5.44 22.69 -24.36
C LYS A 784 5.46 22.62 -25.88
N THR A 785 6.13 23.60 -26.47
CA THR A 785 6.39 23.69 -27.91
C THR A 785 7.58 22.82 -28.34
N ILE A 786 7.72 22.57 -29.64
CA ILE A 786 8.91 21.90 -30.20
C ILE A 786 10.20 22.63 -29.79
N SER A 787 10.21 23.96 -29.78
CA SER A 787 11.38 24.75 -29.40
C SER A 787 11.80 24.47 -27.95
N GLU A 788 10.85 24.47 -27.02
CA GLU A 788 11.09 24.18 -25.60
C GLU A 788 11.51 22.73 -25.37
N LEU A 789 10.96 21.78 -26.15
CA LEU A 789 11.41 20.38 -26.10
C LEU A 789 12.86 20.23 -26.51
N LEU A 790 13.29 20.95 -27.56
CA LEU A 790 14.68 20.88 -28.05
C LEU A 790 15.69 21.44 -27.05
N GLU A 791 15.29 22.23 -26.05
CA GLU A 791 16.15 22.70 -24.96
C GLU A 791 16.44 21.61 -23.91
N ILE A 792 15.64 20.54 -23.87
CA ILE A 792 15.79 19.41 -22.94
C ILE A 792 16.96 18.48 -23.34
N SER A 793 17.37 18.48 -24.61
CA SER A 793 18.22 17.43 -25.22
C SER A 793 19.38 17.92 -26.08
#